data_AF-A0A814LAN3-F1
#
_entry.id   AF-A0A814LAN3-F1
#
_cell.length_a   1.000
_cell.length_b   1.000
_cell.length_c   1.000
_cell.angle_alpha   90.00
_cell.angle_beta   90.00
_cell.angle_gamma   90.00
#
_symmetry.space_group_name_H-M   'P 1'
#
loop_
_entity.id
_entity.type
_entity.pdbx_description
1 polymer ?
#
loop_
_entity_poly.entity_id
_entity_poly.type
_entity_poly.pdbx_seq_one_letter_code
_entity_poly.pdbx_strand_id
1 'polypeptide(L)'
;MESDRTVALKELLGVSGKDQVGNYSFFVMPGIRLKIAKFIRLLRSLLPSTNSSSQSTIKTSTISSDLLQQYPFLNDLIYCLESNLLNDLTLDIISNMISNLVHSKNLFRYKQSVKDFAACLYILGGRTVVEFIRLNIPGFIPSLPSLRPMLQSSKYHFIEGVFQYDHLADFIKPFNCKYAFCGEDSTSVVPKVSYDTLSDCFVGFTLPLKHGFPCPRYFSTNSFGELENWYNEVDVSFNINVHIIQGLFSIGQTSPPPFLLGAYGTNSKYTALDVLKRWINIFDLCMAQNLRILGFSTDCDTRYMKAMRDSMGFFSKFETGFENHPDHFEISMLQNTSWFFLKPHQLFVCLQDGVHLCTKLRNRLLAANVVLLMGEQYASVSYLIELIENCSKIDHGLVISDVYPKDKQNFASCVKISSNGVLNVLKKIQNSEATQVYLQIIQFIRFAYVDKSPNIIDRLYYAWCAVFIVRMWSAWIESTRIADLKEKISQLFLADSNSITSKSKLFITIPALFSIELNAHSLTYLAVLVADQQITEEALNISLFNSQMCEATFRAARSMSGPFSSVVNFSIHEFLQRVEKLAVLQRIKCSSDSNENSIVFPKHHKQHRQTFSSLSTSVMTTPITEKLLEDTVFSAFINASEILSKCKLSILDLDGKMISFEEVNQLAFKKLARSTCESSKKKNTESKNENEAAVARTEDEDEDKDKEEQEEEENDDDERRSSKNHAVDESDDSISINEFDLDILPDVSSSTIHGMRIFDSINQCQSTSFFPVDINGVKKFMHKQTANWYFAKTKPIVSSDRLKRVQNKH
;
A
#
# COMPACT_ATOMS: atom_id res chain seq x y z
N MET A 1 -36.84 -9.74 48.38
CA MET A 1 -36.10 -9.09 47.28
C MET A 1 -34.75 -9.73 46.96
N GLU A 2 -34.17 -10.58 47.83
CA GLU A 2 -32.97 -11.38 47.48
C GLU A 2 -33.28 -12.79 46.94
N SER A 3 -34.47 -13.35 47.14
CA SER A 3 -34.83 -14.69 46.63
C SER A 3 -35.15 -14.73 45.13
N ASP A 4 -35.69 -13.66 44.55
CA ASP A 4 -36.07 -13.63 43.13
C ASP A 4 -34.87 -13.41 42.19
N ARG A 5 -33.77 -12.83 42.69
CA ARG A 5 -32.53 -12.69 41.91
C ARG A 5 -31.78 -14.01 41.74
N THR A 6 -31.88 -14.93 42.70
CA THR A 6 -31.20 -16.25 42.62
C THR A 6 -31.90 -17.22 41.68
N VAL A 7 -33.22 -17.07 41.49
CA VAL A 7 -34.01 -17.88 40.54
C VAL A 7 -33.78 -17.39 39.11
N ALA A 8 -33.76 -16.07 38.87
CA ALA A 8 -33.47 -15.50 37.56
C ALA A 8 -32.02 -15.77 37.08
N LEU A 9 -31.03 -15.79 37.98
CA LEU A 9 -29.65 -16.15 37.64
C LEU A 9 -29.46 -17.65 37.37
N LYS A 10 -30.27 -18.53 37.97
CA LYS A 10 -30.26 -19.98 37.67
C LYS A 10 -30.91 -20.31 36.32
N GLU A 11 -31.89 -19.53 35.87
CA GLU A 11 -32.48 -19.65 34.54
C GLU A 11 -31.63 -19.00 33.44
N LEU A 12 -30.92 -17.89 33.72
CA LEU A 12 -30.06 -17.22 32.73
C LEU A 12 -28.72 -17.93 32.52
N LEU A 13 -28.17 -18.59 33.54
CA LEU A 13 -26.87 -19.27 33.49
C LEU A 13 -26.94 -20.76 33.17
N GLY A 14 -28.14 -21.34 32.94
CA GLY A 14 -28.32 -22.72 32.49
C GLY A 14 -27.53 -23.72 33.33
N VAL A 15 -28.14 -24.20 34.42
CA VAL A 15 -27.59 -25.23 35.32
C VAL A 15 -26.69 -26.21 34.57
N SER A 16 -25.40 -26.22 34.93
CA SER A 16 -24.40 -27.13 34.38
C SER A 16 -24.79 -28.57 34.71
N GLY A 17 -25.41 -29.26 33.76
CA GLY A 17 -25.61 -30.70 33.81
C GLY A 17 -24.35 -31.41 33.35
N LYS A 18 -23.78 -32.28 34.20
CA LYS A 18 -22.90 -33.34 33.74
C LYS A 18 -23.77 -34.33 32.95
N ASP A 19 -23.86 -34.16 31.64
CA ASP A 19 -24.45 -35.18 30.78
C ASP A 19 -23.38 -36.17 30.33
N GLN A 20 -23.58 -37.43 30.70
CA GLN A 20 -22.80 -38.55 30.17
C GLN A 20 -23.36 -38.96 28.81
N VAL A 21 -22.50 -38.95 27.80
CA VAL A 21 -22.73 -39.67 26.54
C VAL A 21 -21.52 -40.60 26.38
N GLY A 22 -21.65 -41.84 26.87
CA GLY A 22 -20.53 -42.78 27.01
C GLY A 22 -19.55 -42.44 28.15
N ASN A 23 -18.38 -43.09 28.15
CA ASN A 23 -17.38 -43.06 29.25
C ASN A 23 -16.59 -41.74 29.43
N TYR A 24 -16.99 -40.62 28.81
CA TYR A 24 -16.28 -39.35 28.94
C TYR A 24 -17.22 -38.18 29.24
N SER A 25 -16.82 -37.31 30.17
CA SER A 25 -17.55 -36.09 30.56
C SER A 25 -16.87 -34.84 29.98
N PHE A 26 -17.63 -33.94 29.35
CA PHE A 26 -17.15 -32.62 28.92
C PHE A 26 -18.14 -31.51 29.28
N PHE A 27 -17.63 -30.31 29.56
CA PHE A 27 -18.41 -29.09 29.79
C PHE A 27 -18.51 -28.28 28.49
N VAL A 28 -19.73 -27.94 28.05
CA VAL A 28 -19.99 -27.13 26.85
C VAL A 28 -20.95 -26.00 27.20
N MET A 29 -20.62 -24.76 26.81
CA MET A 29 -21.49 -23.60 27.09
C MET A 29 -22.79 -23.62 26.22
N PRO A 30 -23.98 -23.35 26.81
CA PRO A 30 -25.29 -23.59 26.18
C PRO A 30 -25.57 -22.83 24.87
N GLY A 31 -24.98 -21.64 24.68
CA GLY A 31 -25.31 -20.75 23.56
C GLY A 31 -24.91 -21.25 22.17
N ILE A 32 -23.95 -22.18 22.08
CA ILE A 32 -23.41 -22.70 20.81
C ILE A 32 -24.29 -23.84 20.25
N ARG A 33 -24.81 -24.70 21.13
CA ARG A 33 -25.68 -25.85 20.78
C ARG A 33 -26.96 -25.39 20.07
N LEU A 34 -27.55 -24.29 20.55
CA LEU A 34 -28.78 -23.70 20.01
C LEU A 34 -28.61 -23.12 18.60
N LYS A 35 -27.44 -22.63 18.23
CA LYS A 35 -27.20 -22.01 16.91
C LYS A 35 -26.93 -23.04 15.82
N ILE A 36 -26.20 -24.12 16.12
CA ILE A 36 -26.02 -25.25 15.19
C ILE A 36 -27.36 -25.98 14.99
N ALA A 37 -28.10 -26.24 16.06
CA ALA A 37 -29.43 -26.85 15.95
C ALA A 37 -30.41 -25.96 15.17
N LYS A 38 -30.37 -24.62 15.35
CA LYS A 38 -31.13 -23.66 14.53
C LYS A 38 -30.69 -23.63 13.08
N PHE A 39 -29.38 -23.69 12.81
CA PHE A 39 -28.83 -23.74 11.45
C PHE A 39 -29.29 -25.00 10.72
N ILE A 40 -29.23 -26.16 11.38
CA ILE A 40 -29.77 -27.44 10.88
C ILE A 40 -31.30 -27.33 10.68
N ARG A 41 -32.03 -26.68 11.59
CA ARG A 41 -33.47 -26.45 11.44
C ARG A 41 -33.81 -25.50 10.27
N LEU A 42 -32.95 -24.50 10.01
CA LEU A 42 -33.09 -23.56 8.90
C LEU A 42 -32.81 -24.25 7.56
N LEU A 43 -31.78 -25.10 7.50
CA LEU A 43 -31.52 -25.99 6.36
C LEU A 43 -32.71 -26.91 6.09
N ARG A 44 -33.34 -27.46 7.15
CA ARG A 44 -34.57 -28.24 7.04
C ARG A 44 -35.78 -27.44 6.52
N SER A 45 -35.83 -26.13 6.79
CA SER A 45 -36.94 -25.26 6.36
C SER A 45 -36.80 -24.70 4.94
N LEU A 46 -35.59 -24.76 4.35
CA LEU A 46 -35.31 -24.33 2.97
C LEU A 46 -35.60 -25.44 1.93
N LEU A 47 -36.06 -26.61 2.37
CA LEU A 47 -36.42 -27.75 1.53
C LEU A 47 -37.88 -27.64 1.04
N PRO A 48 -38.16 -27.76 -0.27
CA PRO A 48 -39.52 -27.94 -0.78
C PRO A 48 -40.05 -29.31 -0.31
N SER A 49 -41.28 -29.32 0.21
CA SER A 49 -41.96 -30.56 0.55
C SER A 49 -42.38 -31.32 -0.72
N THR A 50 -41.93 -32.57 -0.80
CA THR A 50 -42.44 -33.72 -1.58
C THR A 50 -41.76 -34.09 -2.91
N ASN A 51 -41.47 -35.40 -2.99
CA ASN A 51 -41.53 -36.33 -4.13
C ASN A 51 -41.04 -35.83 -5.49
N SER A 52 -39.86 -36.31 -5.93
CA SER A 52 -39.77 -37.19 -7.11
C SER A 52 -38.32 -37.55 -7.43
N SER A 53 -38.16 -38.81 -7.80
CA SER A 53 -37.03 -39.53 -8.37
C SER A 53 -36.20 -38.78 -9.42
N SER A 54 -34.90 -38.62 -9.17
CA SER A 54 -33.79 -38.91 -10.11
C SER A 54 -32.46 -38.83 -9.35
N GLN A 55 -31.96 -39.97 -8.88
CA GLN A 55 -30.72 -40.08 -8.09
C GLN A 55 -29.50 -40.31 -9.01
N SER A 56 -28.53 -39.40 -8.96
CA SER A 56 -27.13 -39.73 -9.28
C SER A 56 -26.47 -40.27 -8.01
N THR A 57 -25.84 -41.43 -8.12
CA THR A 57 -25.53 -42.32 -7.00
C THR A 57 -24.13 -42.04 -6.43
N ILE A 58 -24.05 -41.37 -5.27
CA ILE A 58 -22.98 -41.68 -4.31
C ILE A 58 -23.44 -42.96 -3.61
N LYS A 59 -22.66 -44.05 -3.70
CA LYS A 59 -23.00 -45.32 -3.03
C LYS A 59 -22.99 -45.13 -1.50
N THR A 60 -24.18 -44.91 -0.95
CA THR A 60 -24.51 -44.88 0.49
C THR A 60 -24.27 -46.21 1.21
N SER A 61 -23.89 -47.26 0.48
CA SER A 61 -23.61 -48.62 1.00
C SER A 61 -22.30 -48.76 1.81
N THR A 62 -21.58 -47.68 2.10
CA THR A 62 -20.20 -47.73 2.63
C THR A 62 -20.03 -47.10 4.02
N ILE A 63 -21.07 -46.49 4.58
CA ILE A 63 -21.01 -45.81 5.88
C ILE A 63 -21.67 -46.71 6.93
N SER A 64 -20.91 -47.14 7.94
CA SER A 64 -21.40 -48.04 9.00
C SER A 64 -22.54 -47.39 9.79
N SER A 65 -23.53 -48.19 10.21
CA SER A 65 -24.62 -47.77 11.12
C SER A 65 -24.09 -47.15 12.41
N ASP A 66 -22.93 -47.61 12.90
CA ASP A 66 -22.27 -47.10 14.10
C ASP A 66 -21.78 -45.66 13.91
N LEU A 67 -21.34 -45.32 12.69
CA LEU A 67 -20.85 -43.98 12.35
C LEU A 67 -22.01 -42.98 12.25
N LEU A 68 -23.16 -43.41 11.71
CA LEU A 68 -24.39 -42.63 11.64
C LEU A 68 -25.00 -42.40 13.02
N GLN A 69 -24.84 -43.36 13.94
CA GLN A 69 -25.25 -43.21 15.34
C GLN A 69 -24.32 -42.26 16.12
N GLN A 70 -23.00 -42.29 15.83
CA GLN A 70 -22.01 -41.40 16.42
C GLN A 70 -22.17 -39.94 15.96
N TYR A 71 -22.59 -39.72 14.70
CA TYR A 71 -22.72 -38.38 14.10
C TYR A 71 -24.07 -38.22 13.37
N PRO A 72 -25.17 -37.94 14.09
CA PRO A 72 -26.53 -37.89 13.52
C PRO A 72 -26.74 -36.87 12.40
N PHE A 73 -25.93 -35.81 12.35
CA PHE A 73 -25.98 -34.78 11.31
C PHE A 73 -25.53 -35.28 9.93
N LEU A 74 -24.84 -36.42 9.85
CA LEU A 74 -24.40 -37.01 8.58
C LEU A 74 -25.58 -37.41 7.69
N ASN A 75 -26.70 -37.84 8.26
CA ASN A 75 -27.91 -38.14 7.49
C ASN A 75 -28.44 -36.91 6.75
N ASP A 76 -28.44 -35.76 7.42
CA ASP A 76 -28.88 -34.49 6.82
C ASP A 76 -27.90 -34.05 5.70
N LEU A 77 -26.59 -34.24 5.89
CA LEU A 77 -25.58 -33.90 4.88
C LEU A 77 -25.59 -34.81 3.65
N ILE A 78 -25.79 -36.11 3.84
CA ILE A 78 -25.93 -37.09 2.76
C ILE A 78 -27.16 -36.75 1.92
N TYR A 79 -28.27 -36.39 2.56
CA TYR A 79 -29.47 -35.94 1.86
C TYR A 79 -29.24 -34.62 1.09
N CYS A 80 -28.49 -33.67 1.67
CA CYS A 80 -28.11 -32.45 0.96
C CYS A 80 -27.24 -32.72 -0.29
N LEU A 81 -26.32 -33.69 -0.23
CA LEU A 81 -25.52 -34.12 -1.39
C LEU A 81 -26.39 -34.68 -2.52
N GLU A 82 -27.46 -35.41 -2.19
CA GLU A 82 -28.39 -35.98 -3.17
C GLU A 82 -29.33 -34.94 -3.79
N SER A 83 -29.47 -33.76 -3.18
CA SER A 83 -30.47 -32.75 -3.57
C SER A 83 -30.01 -31.72 -4.62
N ASN A 84 -28.76 -31.76 -5.11
CA ASN A 84 -28.20 -30.84 -6.12
C ASN A 84 -28.33 -29.32 -5.82
N LEU A 85 -28.58 -28.92 -4.57
CA LEU A 85 -28.81 -27.53 -4.16
C LEU A 85 -27.55 -26.78 -3.68
N LEU A 86 -26.39 -27.43 -3.67
CA LEU A 86 -25.15 -26.90 -3.11
C LEU A 86 -24.18 -26.48 -4.22
N ASN A 87 -23.40 -25.44 -3.96
CA ASN A 87 -22.29 -25.10 -4.86
C ASN A 87 -21.17 -26.15 -4.78
N ASP A 88 -20.35 -26.22 -5.82
CA ASP A 88 -19.34 -27.28 -5.97
C ASP A 88 -18.29 -27.29 -4.87
N LEU A 89 -17.90 -26.13 -4.34
CA LEU A 89 -17.01 -26.04 -3.18
C LEU A 89 -17.62 -26.70 -1.93
N THR A 90 -18.90 -26.44 -1.66
CA THR A 90 -19.59 -27.02 -0.50
C THR A 90 -19.75 -28.53 -0.68
N LEU A 91 -20.06 -29.00 -1.89
CA LEU A 91 -20.08 -30.42 -2.24
C LEU A 91 -18.71 -31.07 -2.00
N ASP A 92 -17.63 -30.43 -2.43
CA ASP A 92 -16.27 -30.92 -2.26
C ASP A 92 -15.87 -31.04 -0.78
N ILE A 93 -16.21 -30.03 0.03
CA ILE A 93 -15.93 -30.02 1.46
C ILE A 93 -16.72 -31.12 2.18
N ILE A 94 -18.03 -31.24 1.91
CA ILE A 94 -18.88 -32.25 2.55
C ILE A 94 -18.44 -33.66 2.14
N SER A 95 -18.17 -33.87 0.85
CA SER A 95 -17.67 -35.15 0.33
C SER A 95 -16.32 -35.54 0.97
N ASN A 96 -15.38 -34.60 1.09
CA ASN A 96 -14.08 -34.87 1.72
C ASN A 96 -14.24 -35.19 3.21
N MET A 97 -15.11 -34.49 3.92
CA MET A 97 -15.40 -34.76 5.33
C MET A 97 -15.99 -36.15 5.53
N ILE A 98 -17.00 -36.54 4.74
CA ILE A 98 -17.60 -37.88 4.82
C ILE A 98 -16.54 -38.96 4.56
N SER A 99 -15.71 -38.77 3.53
CA SER A 99 -14.62 -39.70 3.22
C SER A 99 -13.62 -39.83 4.39
N ASN A 100 -13.29 -38.74 5.08
CA ASN A 100 -12.39 -38.78 6.21
C ASN A 100 -13.00 -39.50 7.41
N LEU A 101 -14.29 -39.30 7.69
CA LEU A 101 -14.97 -39.93 8.82
C LEU A 101 -15.05 -41.45 8.73
N VAL A 102 -14.90 -42.04 7.53
CA VAL A 102 -14.79 -43.50 7.34
C VAL A 102 -13.42 -44.05 7.76
N HIS A 103 -12.41 -43.18 7.90
CA HIS A 103 -11.05 -43.56 8.26
C HIS A 103 -10.67 -43.15 9.69
N SER A 104 -9.59 -43.72 10.23
CA SER A 104 -9.02 -43.25 11.50
C SER A 104 -8.47 -41.82 11.36
N LYS A 105 -8.45 -41.05 12.46
CA LYS A 105 -7.98 -39.65 12.47
C LYS A 105 -6.58 -39.46 11.89
N ASN A 106 -5.70 -40.46 12.01
CA ASN A 106 -4.33 -40.43 11.49
C ASN A 106 -4.25 -40.60 9.97
N LEU A 107 -5.35 -40.97 9.32
CA LEU A 107 -5.44 -41.25 7.88
C LEU A 107 -6.30 -40.22 7.13
N PHE A 108 -6.70 -39.13 7.78
CA PHE A 108 -7.47 -38.08 7.12
C PHE A 108 -6.67 -37.48 5.95
N ARG A 109 -7.32 -37.37 4.79
CA ARG A 109 -6.75 -36.81 3.55
C ARG A 109 -7.66 -35.69 3.05
N TYR A 110 -7.05 -34.53 2.83
CA TYR A 110 -7.77 -33.33 2.42
C TYR A 110 -7.50 -33.01 0.96
N LYS A 111 -8.58 -32.79 0.19
CA LYS A 111 -8.51 -32.22 -1.17
C LYS A 111 -7.93 -30.81 -1.13
N GLN A 112 -7.40 -30.34 -2.26
CA GLN A 112 -6.78 -29.02 -2.38
C GLN A 112 -7.78 -27.87 -2.09
N SER A 113 -9.03 -27.98 -2.57
CA SER A 113 -10.09 -26.99 -2.29
C SER A 113 -10.37 -26.81 -0.79
N VAL A 114 -10.40 -27.91 -0.03
CA VAL A 114 -10.56 -27.89 1.44
C VAL A 114 -9.36 -27.26 2.13
N LYS A 115 -8.15 -27.53 1.63
CA LYS A 115 -6.93 -26.96 2.15
C LYS A 115 -6.82 -25.45 1.87
N ASP A 116 -7.18 -25.01 0.67
CA ASP A 116 -7.24 -23.59 0.31
C ASP A 116 -8.30 -22.87 1.15
N PHE A 117 -9.47 -23.48 1.37
CA PHE A 117 -10.49 -22.96 2.29
C PHE A 117 -9.96 -22.82 3.73
N ALA A 118 -9.28 -23.84 4.24
CA ALA A 118 -8.67 -23.81 5.57
C ALA A 118 -7.56 -22.74 5.68
N ALA A 119 -6.78 -22.53 4.62
CA ALA A 119 -5.78 -21.47 4.55
C ALA A 119 -6.43 -20.08 4.60
N CYS A 120 -7.48 -19.84 3.81
CA CYS A 120 -8.24 -18.59 3.88
C CYS A 120 -8.82 -18.35 5.28
N LEU A 121 -9.40 -19.38 5.88
CA LEU A 121 -9.96 -19.31 7.23
C LEU A 121 -8.90 -19.01 8.28
N TYR A 122 -7.70 -19.60 8.15
CA TYR A 122 -6.57 -19.30 9.04
C TYR A 122 -6.10 -17.86 8.91
N ILE A 123 -5.94 -17.36 7.68
CA ILE A 123 -5.39 -16.03 7.44
C ILE A 123 -6.39 -14.94 7.83
N LEU A 124 -7.68 -15.13 7.51
CA LEU A 124 -8.72 -14.13 7.75
C LEU A 124 -9.37 -14.24 9.14
N GLY A 125 -9.50 -15.47 9.67
CA GLY A 125 -10.15 -15.76 10.95
C GLY A 125 -9.19 -16.04 12.11
N GLY A 126 -7.91 -16.22 11.83
CA GLY A 126 -6.88 -16.50 12.83
C GLY A 126 -6.86 -17.95 13.33
N ARG A 127 -5.85 -18.25 14.15
CA ARG A 127 -5.59 -19.59 14.70
C ARG A 127 -6.77 -20.15 15.49
N THR A 128 -7.37 -19.32 16.35
CA THR A 128 -8.45 -19.72 17.26
C THR A 128 -9.67 -20.22 16.52
N VAL A 129 -10.04 -19.57 15.41
CA VAL A 129 -11.21 -19.98 14.60
C VAL A 129 -10.96 -21.35 13.95
N VAL A 130 -9.78 -21.57 13.38
CA VAL A 130 -9.41 -22.83 12.75
C VAL A 130 -9.40 -23.98 13.76
N GLU A 131 -8.76 -23.78 14.92
CA GLU A 131 -8.74 -24.80 15.97
C GLU A 131 -10.13 -25.08 16.55
N PHE A 132 -10.93 -24.05 16.77
CA PHE A 132 -12.32 -24.20 17.22
C PHE A 132 -13.12 -25.08 16.24
N ILE A 133 -13.07 -24.77 14.94
CA ILE A 133 -13.81 -25.55 13.93
C ILE A 133 -13.28 -26.98 13.85
N ARG A 134 -11.96 -27.17 13.83
CA ARG A 134 -11.31 -28.49 13.77
C ARG A 134 -11.72 -29.40 14.93
N LEU A 135 -11.77 -28.86 16.14
CA LEU A 135 -12.11 -29.62 17.34
C LEU A 135 -13.59 -30.00 17.39
N ASN A 136 -14.47 -29.16 16.83
CA ASN A 136 -15.92 -29.37 16.86
C ASN A 136 -16.47 -30.11 15.63
N ILE A 137 -15.77 -30.12 14.50
CA ILE A 137 -16.20 -30.78 13.26
C ILE A 137 -15.07 -31.69 12.75
N PRO A 138 -14.99 -32.96 13.23
CA PRO A 138 -13.93 -33.88 12.85
C PRO A 138 -13.90 -34.15 11.34
N GLY A 139 -12.71 -34.14 10.73
CA GLY A 139 -12.52 -34.46 9.31
C GLY A 139 -12.90 -33.32 8.35
N PHE A 140 -13.36 -32.18 8.86
CA PHE A 140 -13.78 -31.03 8.06
C PHE A 140 -12.61 -30.21 7.50
N ILE A 141 -11.61 -29.91 8.33
CA ILE A 141 -10.42 -29.13 7.95
C ILE A 141 -9.13 -29.74 8.53
N PRO A 142 -7.98 -29.56 7.85
CA PRO A 142 -6.69 -30.05 8.32
C PRO A 142 -6.27 -29.43 9.66
N SER A 143 -5.38 -30.15 10.36
CA SER A 143 -4.70 -29.61 11.55
C SER A 143 -3.71 -28.51 11.19
N LEU A 144 -3.38 -27.62 12.15
CA LEU A 144 -2.37 -26.58 11.92
C LEU A 144 -1.02 -27.16 11.47
N PRO A 145 -0.48 -28.25 12.07
CA PRO A 145 0.73 -28.90 11.54
C PRO A 145 0.59 -29.41 10.10
N SER A 146 -0.61 -29.79 9.66
CA SER A 146 -0.86 -30.19 8.26
C SER A 146 -1.04 -29.00 7.32
N LEU A 147 -1.51 -27.87 7.84
CA LEU A 147 -1.71 -26.63 7.08
C LEU A 147 -0.41 -25.81 6.98
N ARG A 148 0.47 -25.88 7.99
CA ARG A 148 1.72 -25.13 8.08
C ARG A 148 2.65 -25.40 6.89
N PRO A 149 2.91 -26.66 6.48
CA PRO A 149 3.61 -26.93 5.24
C PRO A 149 2.95 -26.28 4.05
N MET A 150 1.64 -26.10 3.98
CA MET A 150 1.02 -25.44 2.83
C MET A 150 1.16 -23.92 2.83
N LEU A 151 1.13 -23.32 4.03
CA LEU A 151 1.41 -21.89 4.21
C LEU A 151 2.90 -21.59 3.96
N GLN A 152 3.79 -22.53 4.30
CA GLN A 152 5.25 -22.41 4.16
C GLN A 152 5.82 -22.99 2.85
N SER A 153 5.17 -23.98 2.22
CA SER A 153 5.53 -24.58 0.91
C SER A 153 5.10 -23.70 -0.25
N SER A 154 4.52 -22.55 0.05
CA SER A 154 4.35 -21.54 -0.96
C SER A 154 5.76 -21.15 -1.39
N LYS A 155 6.05 -21.13 -2.70
CA LYS A 155 7.33 -20.67 -3.25
C LYS A 155 7.70 -19.24 -2.80
N TYR A 156 6.84 -18.57 -2.03
CA TYR A 156 6.84 -17.14 -1.74
C TYR A 156 7.41 -16.78 -0.37
N HIS A 157 8.41 -17.50 0.16
CA HIS A 157 9.10 -17.02 1.37
C HIS A 157 9.80 -15.70 1.06
N PHE A 158 9.44 -14.63 1.77
CA PHE A 158 9.96 -13.29 1.53
C PHE A 158 11.20 -13.04 2.39
N ILE A 159 12.36 -12.96 1.75
CA ILE A 159 13.61 -12.57 2.40
C ILE A 159 13.83 -11.07 2.16
N GLU A 160 14.20 -10.35 3.22
CA GLU A 160 14.48 -8.92 3.15
C GLU A 160 15.53 -8.61 2.06
N GLY A 161 15.21 -7.69 1.16
CA GLY A 161 16.09 -7.26 0.08
C GLY A 161 16.21 -8.22 -1.10
N VAL A 162 15.57 -9.39 -1.09
CA VAL A 162 15.55 -10.30 -2.24
C VAL A 162 14.36 -9.97 -3.16
N PHE A 163 14.65 -9.80 -4.45
CA PHE A 163 13.65 -9.51 -5.49
C PHE A 163 13.29 -10.80 -6.24
N GLN A 164 11.99 -11.09 -6.37
CA GLN A 164 11.47 -12.39 -6.82
C GLN A 164 11.19 -12.45 -8.33
N TYR A 165 12.19 -12.24 -9.17
CA TYR A 165 12.03 -12.23 -10.63
C TYR A 165 11.57 -13.58 -11.21
N ASP A 166 12.08 -14.70 -10.71
CA ASP A 166 11.68 -16.03 -11.20
C ASP A 166 10.20 -16.32 -10.90
N HIS A 167 9.73 -15.90 -9.71
CA HIS A 167 8.32 -16.07 -9.35
C HIS A 167 7.41 -15.11 -10.10
N LEU A 168 7.90 -13.91 -10.42
CA LEU A 168 7.17 -12.96 -11.26
C LEU A 168 6.90 -13.55 -12.65
N ALA A 169 7.89 -14.20 -13.26
CA ALA A 169 7.74 -14.84 -14.57
C ALA A 169 6.68 -15.95 -14.54
N ASP A 170 6.75 -16.84 -13.56
CA ASP A 170 5.75 -17.89 -13.32
C ASP A 170 4.35 -17.30 -13.08
N PHE A 171 4.27 -16.18 -12.35
CA PHE A 171 3.01 -15.53 -11.96
C PHE A 171 2.32 -14.82 -13.12
N ILE A 172 3.06 -14.16 -14.01
CA ILE A 172 2.49 -13.38 -15.13
C ILE A 172 2.14 -14.26 -16.33
N LYS A 173 2.84 -15.38 -16.52
CA LYS A 173 2.65 -16.29 -17.66
C LYS A 173 1.18 -16.66 -17.97
N PRO A 174 0.31 -16.97 -16.98
CA PRO A 174 -1.10 -17.30 -17.24
C PRO A 174 -1.92 -16.14 -17.81
N PHE A 175 -1.49 -14.90 -17.57
CA PHE A 175 -2.17 -13.68 -18.04
C PHE A 175 -1.66 -13.20 -19.40
N ASN A 176 -0.57 -13.79 -19.92
CA ASN A 176 0.06 -13.42 -21.19
C ASN A 176 0.40 -11.91 -21.29
N CYS A 177 0.75 -11.27 -20.17
CA CYS A 177 1.12 -9.86 -20.16
C CYS A 177 2.54 -9.69 -20.73
N LYS A 178 2.67 -8.83 -21.73
CA LYS A 178 3.97 -8.42 -22.29
C LYS A 178 4.55 -7.18 -21.60
N TYR A 179 3.66 -6.35 -21.06
CA TYR A 179 3.98 -5.07 -20.47
C TYR A 179 3.57 -5.03 -19.01
N ALA A 180 4.34 -4.33 -18.19
CA ALA A 180 4.00 -4.04 -16.81
C ALA A 180 4.41 -2.62 -16.41
N PHE A 181 3.87 -2.15 -15.31
CA PHE A 181 4.24 -0.89 -14.67
C PHE A 181 4.71 -1.17 -13.23
N CYS A 182 5.74 -0.47 -12.78
CA CYS A 182 6.30 -0.66 -11.44
C CYS A 182 5.88 0.47 -10.50
N GLY A 183 5.31 0.12 -9.35
CA GLY A 183 5.11 1.03 -8.22
C GLY A 183 6.23 0.86 -7.20
N GLU A 184 6.81 1.96 -6.74
CA GLU A 184 7.74 2.00 -5.62
C GLU A 184 7.27 3.02 -4.59
N ASP A 185 7.17 2.59 -3.34
CA ASP A 185 6.73 3.44 -2.23
C ASP A 185 7.22 2.88 -0.88
N SER A 186 7.23 3.73 0.14
CA SER A 186 7.66 3.37 1.49
C SER A 186 6.66 3.76 2.56
N THR A 187 6.60 2.96 3.63
CA THR A 187 5.74 3.26 4.76
C THR A 187 6.47 3.07 6.09
N SER A 188 6.08 3.84 7.09
CA SER A 188 6.69 3.76 8.42
C SER A 188 6.36 2.46 9.14
N VAL A 189 7.35 1.95 9.85
CA VAL A 189 7.33 0.70 10.63
C VAL A 189 7.81 0.94 12.05
N VAL A 190 7.53 -0.01 12.94
CA VAL A 190 8.12 -0.03 14.28
C VAL A 190 9.61 -0.35 14.15
N PRO A 191 10.52 0.56 14.58
CA PRO A 191 11.96 0.28 14.55
C PRO A 191 12.29 -0.86 15.51
N LYS A 192 12.52 -2.05 14.96
CA LYS A 192 12.75 -3.28 15.73
C LYS A 192 13.55 -4.26 14.90
N VAL A 193 14.65 -4.73 15.47
CA VAL A 193 15.44 -5.82 14.89
C VAL A 193 14.90 -7.16 15.41
N SER A 194 14.75 -8.15 14.53
CA SER A 194 14.31 -9.51 14.87
C SER A 194 15.21 -10.53 14.17
N TYR A 195 15.45 -11.69 14.78
CA TYR A 195 16.20 -12.75 14.13
C TYR A 195 15.24 -13.67 13.37
N ASP A 196 15.46 -13.80 12.07
CA ASP A 196 14.74 -14.75 11.21
C ASP A 196 15.50 -16.07 11.14
N THR A 197 14.89 -17.13 11.67
CA THR A 197 15.46 -18.47 11.71
C THR A 197 15.57 -19.12 10.33
N LEU A 198 14.71 -18.75 9.38
CA LEU A 198 14.68 -19.36 8.04
C LEU A 198 15.82 -18.84 7.16
N SER A 199 16.07 -17.53 7.18
CA SER A 199 17.18 -16.93 6.44
C SER A 199 18.51 -16.90 7.21
N ASP A 200 18.49 -17.22 8.51
CA ASP A 200 19.62 -17.07 9.45
C ASP A 200 20.20 -15.64 9.45
N CYS A 201 19.31 -14.66 9.53
CA CYS A 201 19.63 -13.23 9.41
C CYS A 201 18.90 -12.38 10.46
N PHE A 202 19.53 -11.27 10.86
CA PHE A 202 18.87 -10.23 11.65
C PHE A 202 18.18 -9.24 10.71
N VAL A 203 16.87 -9.12 10.83
CA VAL A 203 15.97 -8.30 10.01
C VAL A 203 15.59 -7.04 10.77
N GLY A 204 15.67 -5.86 10.12
CA GLY A 204 15.26 -4.58 10.70
C GLY A 204 16.38 -3.56 10.86
N PHE A 205 17.65 -3.94 10.67
CA PHE A 205 18.72 -2.97 10.40
C PHE A 205 18.56 -2.36 9.00
N THR A 206 19.14 -1.19 8.76
CA THR A 206 19.16 -0.58 7.42
C THR A 206 20.11 -1.36 6.53
N LEU A 207 19.59 -1.96 5.44
CA LEU A 207 20.43 -2.69 4.50
C LEU A 207 21.34 -1.75 3.71
N PRO A 208 22.64 -2.07 3.57
CA PRO A 208 23.52 -1.32 2.68
C PRO A 208 23.08 -1.53 1.22
N LEU A 209 23.24 -0.48 0.41
CA LEU A 209 22.88 -0.52 -1.01
C LEU A 209 24.13 -0.71 -1.87
N LYS A 210 24.05 -1.64 -2.83
CA LYS A 210 25.03 -1.82 -3.90
C LYS A 210 24.33 -1.65 -5.25
N HIS A 211 24.74 -0.64 -6.01
CA HIS A 211 24.06 -0.23 -7.25
C HIS A 211 22.56 -0.02 -7.07
N GLY A 212 22.15 0.62 -5.97
CA GLY A 212 20.74 0.89 -5.67
C GLY A 212 19.96 -0.30 -5.09
N PHE A 213 20.49 -1.53 -5.17
CA PHE A 213 19.86 -2.71 -4.60
C PHE A 213 20.31 -2.94 -3.16
N PRO A 214 19.40 -3.36 -2.25
CA PRO A 214 19.80 -3.82 -0.93
C PRO A 214 20.66 -5.08 -1.04
N CYS A 215 21.73 -5.16 -0.24
CA CYS A 215 22.52 -6.38 -0.10
C CYS A 215 21.76 -7.40 0.76
N PRO A 216 21.17 -8.46 0.18
CA PRO A 216 20.36 -9.39 0.96
C PRO A 216 21.24 -10.19 1.92
N ARG A 217 20.66 -10.59 3.07
CA ARG A 217 21.35 -11.40 4.10
C ARG A 217 22.64 -10.76 4.64
N TYR A 218 22.81 -9.44 4.50
CA TYR A 218 24.01 -8.74 4.96
C TYR A 218 24.25 -8.92 6.47
N PHE A 219 23.18 -8.90 7.26
CA PHE A 219 23.23 -9.10 8.72
C PHE A 219 23.10 -10.58 9.11
N SER A 220 23.92 -11.44 8.51
CA SER A 220 24.08 -12.84 8.93
C SER A 220 25.44 -13.01 9.59
N THR A 221 25.47 -13.54 10.82
CA THR A 221 26.70 -13.75 11.56
C THR A 221 26.60 -14.92 12.52
N ASN A 222 27.74 -15.55 12.82
CA ASN A 222 27.92 -16.51 13.90
C ASN A 222 28.73 -15.93 15.09
N SER A 223 28.99 -14.62 15.09
CA SER A 223 29.71 -13.90 16.13
C SER A 223 28.77 -13.03 16.95
N PHE A 224 28.77 -13.23 18.27
CA PHE A 224 28.01 -12.38 19.20
C PHE A 224 28.53 -10.93 19.20
N GLY A 225 29.85 -10.74 19.09
CA GLY A 225 30.45 -9.40 19.06
C GLY A 225 30.17 -8.63 17.76
N GLU A 226 29.97 -9.34 16.65
CA GLU A 226 29.56 -8.68 15.40
C GLU A 226 28.13 -8.13 15.49
N LEU A 227 27.21 -8.88 16.12
CA LEU A 227 25.88 -8.39 16.42
C LEU A 227 25.91 -7.15 17.33
N GLU A 228 26.78 -7.14 18.34
CA GLU A 228 27.00 -5.97 19.21
C GLU A 228 27.46 -4.75 18.40
N ASN A 229 28.44 -4.92 17.51
CA ASN A 229 28.93 -3.85 16.65
C ASN A 229 27.82 -3.27 15.78
N TRP A 230 26.95 -4.10 15.19
CA TRP A 230 25.83 -3.60 14.39
C TRP A 230 24.85 -2.74 15.20
N TYR A 231 24.54 -3.12 16.44
CA TYR A 231 23.70 -2.30 17.31
C TYR A 231 24.32 -0.93 17.65
N ASN A 232 25.65 -0.81 17.59
CA ASN A 232 26.36 0.43 17.87
C ASN A 232 26.59 1.30 16.61
N GLU A 233 26.74 0.68 15.44
CA GLU A 233 27.19 1.38 14.22
C GLU A 233 26.12 1.52 13.14
N VAL A 234 25.06 0.70 13.17
CA VAL A 234 24.08 0.60 12.08
C VAL A 234 22.72 1.15 12.52
N ASP A 235 22.15 2.01 11.68
CA ASP A 235 20.81 2.54 11.89
C ASP A 235 19.74 1.43 11.80
N VAL A 236 18.83 1.41 12.75
CA VAL A 236 17.60 0.60 12.67
C VAL A 236 16.64 1.24 11.66
N SER A 237 16.08 0.41 10.77
CA SER A 237 15.12 0.84 9.76
C SER A 237 13.83 1.34 10.42
N PHE A 238 13.34 2.50 9.97
CA PHE A 238 12.06 3.06 10.40
C PHE A 238 11.03 3.13 9.26
N ASN A 239 11.45 2.84 8.03
CA ASN A 239 10.56 2.65 6.89
C ASN A 239 10.82 1.31 6.22
N ILE A 240 9.78 0.76 5.59
CA ILE A 240 9.91 -0.33 4.62
C ILE A 240 9.65 0.19 3.23
N ASN A 241 10.56 -0.05 2.29
CA ASN A 241 10.37 0.26 0.87
C ASN A 241 9.90 -1.00 0.14
N VAL A 242 8.86 -0.89 -0.69
CA VAL A 242 8.27 -2.00 -1.45
C VAL A 242 8.23 -1.71 -2.93
N HIS A 243 8.40 -2.75 -3.73
CA HIS A 243 8.39 -2.69 -5.18
C HIS A 243 7.31 -3.63 -5.68
N ILE A 244 6.32 -3.10 -6.40
CA ILE A 244 5.18 -3.86 -6.89
C ILE A 244 5.13 -3.76 -8.40
N ILE A 245 4.90 -4.90 -9.07
CA ILE A 245 4.74 -5.00 -10.51
C ILE A 245 3.26 -5.23 -10.83
N GLN A 246 2.69 -4.34 -11.62
CA GLN A 246 1.34 -4.47 -12.16
C GLN A 246 1.40 -4.81 -13.63
N GLY A 247 1.03 -6.05 -13.98
CA GLY A 247 0.87 -6.44 -15.38
C GLY A 247 -0.22 -5.60 -16.05
N LEU A 248 0.05 -5.16 -17.27
CA LEU A 248 -0.93 -4.48 -18.10
C LEU A 248 -1.74 -5.51 -18.89
N PHE A 249 -3.00 -5.19 -19.13
CA PHE A 249 -3.97 -6.10 -19.75
C PHE A 249 -5.02 -5.30 -20.51
N SER A 250 -5.56 -5.92 -21.57
CA SER A 250 -6.67 -5.35 -22.33
C SER A 250 -7.94 -5.28 -21.49
N ILE A 251 -8.74 -4.23 -21.72
CA ILE A 251 -10.08 -4.12 -21.14
C ILE A 251 -10.90 -5.33 -21.61
N GLY A 252 -11.48 -6.08 -20.67
CA GLY A 252 -12.24 -7.30 -20.94
C GLY A 252 -11.46 -8.60 -20.74
N GLN A 253 -10.14 -8.54 -20.52
CA GLN A 253 -9.34 -9.67 -20.03
C GLN A 253 -9.29 -9.70 -18.50
N THR A 254 -8.95 -10.87 -17.96
CA THR A 254 -8.69 -11.04 -16.52
C THR A 254 -7.48 -10.21 -16.12
N SER A 255 -7.70 -9.26 -15.21
CA SER A 255 -6.64 -8.41 -14.66
C SER A 255 -5.64 -9.25 -13.84
N PRO A 256 -4.33 -9.24 -14.17
CA PRO A 256 -3.31 -9.78 -13.27
C PRO A 256 -3.32 -8.93 -12.00
N PRO A 257 -3.39 -9.53 -10.81
CA PRO A 257 -3.30 -8.74 -9.60
C PRO A 257 -1.85 -8.27 -9.37
N PRO A 258 -1.65 -7.17 -8.62
CA PRO A 258 -0.31 -6.63 -8.38
C PRO A 258 0.61 -7.65 -7.71
N PHE A 259 1.84 -7.77 -8.18
CA PHE A 259 2.83 -8.71 -7.65
C PHE A 259 3.88 -7.98 -6.82
N LEU A 260 4.04 -8.35 -5.54
CA LEU A 260 5.11 -7.81 -4.69
C LEU A 260 6.46 -8.40 -5.13
N LEU A 261 7.27 -7.60 -5.82
CA LEU A 261 8.57 -8.02 -6.34
C LEU A 261 9.61 -8.11 -5.23
N GLY A 262 9.66 -7.13 -4.32
CA GLY A 262 10.65 -7.08 -3.26
C GLY A 262 10.33 -6.04 -2.20
N ALA A 263 10.87 -6.23 -1.00
CA ALA A 263 10.72 -5.32 0.13
C ALA A 263 11.98 -5.30 1.01
N TYR A 264 12.33 -4.13 1.55
CA TYR A 264 13.46 -3.99 2.47
C TYR A 264 13.35 -2.78 3.40
N GLY A 265 13.99 -2.87 4.57
CA GLY A 265 14.08 -1.77 5.53
C GLY A 265 15.02 -0.67 5.08
N THR A 266 14.61 0.58 5.31
CA THR A 266 15.41 1.77 5.00
C THR A 266 15.30 2.83 6.08
N ASN A 267 16.34 3.63 6.21
CA ASN A 267 16.37 4.88 6.97
C ASN A 267 16.13 6.12 6.08
N SER A 268 15.70 5.91 4.83
CA SER A 268 15.50 6.98 3.86
C SER A 268 16.74 7.87 3.65
N LYS A 269 17.96 7.31 3.67
CA LYS A 269 19.20 8.05 3.31
C LYS A 269 19.72 7.75 1.90
N TYR A 270 18.99 6.99 1.10
CA TYR A 270 19.38 6.69 -0.29
C TYR A 270 19.26 7.92 -1.20
N THR A 271 20.04 7.94 -2.28
CA THR A 271 20.11 9.05 -3.24
C THR A 271 19.25 8.80 -4.48
N ALA A 272 19.01 9.85 -5.27
CA ALA A 272 18.39 9.71 -6.59
C ALA A 272 19.19 8.80 -7.54
N LEU A 273 20.52 8.75 -7.39
CA LEU A 273 21.37 7.84 -8.17
C LEU A 273 21.13 6.37 -7.79
N ASP A 274 20.89 6.10 -6.51
CA ASP A 274 20.54 4.74 -6.04
C ASP A 274 19.19 4.30 -6.63
N VAL A 275 18.22 5.22 -6.68
CA VAL A 275 16.93 4.98 -7.34
C VAL A 275 17.11 4.65 -8.83
N LEU A 276 17.86 5.47 -9.57
CA LEU A 276 18.12 5.25 -11.00
C LEU A 276 18.78 3.89 -11.27
N LYS A 277 19.83 3.57 -10.49
CA LYS A 277 20.52 2.27 -10.62
C LYS A 277 19.60 1.11 -10.26
N ARG A 278 18.69 1.28 -9.30
CA ARG A 278 17.69 0.27 -8.98
C ARG A 278 16.70 0.07 -10.12
N TRP A 279 16.15 1.14 -10.70
CA TRP A 279 15.16 1.06 -11.78
C TRP A 279 15.72 0.42 -13.06
N ILE A 280 16.93 0.77 -13.49
CA ILE A 280 17.55 0.13 -14.66
C ILE A 280 17.75 -1.38 -14.45
N ASN A 281 18.22 -1.78 -13.27
CA ASN A 281 18.38 -3.20 -12.94
C ASN A 281 17.02 -3.93 -12.85
N ILE A 282 15.97 -3.31 -12.28
CA ILE A 282 14.61 -3.88 -12.31
C ILE A 282 14.13 -4.06 -13.75
N PHE A 283 14.34 -3.05 -14.60
CA PHE A 283 13.99 -3.11 -16.01
C PHE A 283 14.71 -4.28 -16.72
N ASP A 284 16.04 -4.36 -16.60
CA ASP A 284 16.85 -5.39 -17.27
C ASP A 284 16.49 -6.81 -16.81
N LEU A 285 16.31 -7.01 -15.50
CA LEU A 285 15.96 -8.31 -14.93
C LEU A 285 14.54 -8.74 -15.28
N CYS A 286 13.59 -7.81 -15.41
CA CYS A 286 12.25 -8.12 -15.93
C CYS A 286 12.27 -8.38 -17.44
N MET A 287 13.03 -7.61 -18.22
CA MET A 287 13.20 -7.80 -19.66
C MET A 287 13.78 -9.18 -19.98
N ALA A 288 14.76 -9.65 -19.20
CA ALA A 288 15.31 -11.00 -19.29
C ALA A 288 14.25 -12.11 -19.10
N GLN A 289 13.13 -11.80 -18.45
CA GLN A 289 11.97 -12.69 -18.26
C GLN A 289 10.86 -12.47 -19.30
N ASN A 290 11.15 -11.76 -20.41
CA ASN A 290 10.19 -11.34 -21.45
C ASN A 290 9.05 -10.45 -20.94
N LEU A 291 9.29 -9.68 -19.88
CA LEU A 291 8.35 -8.70 -19.35
C LEU A 291 8.95 -7.29 -19.45
N ARG A 292 8.36 -6.45 -20.30
CA ARG A 292 8.82 -5.07 -20.46
C ARG A 292 8.17 -4.13 -19.45
N ILE A 293 8.99 -3.51 -18.60
CA ILE A 293 8.52 -2.45 -17.71
C ILE A 293 8.39 -1.17 -18.54
N LEU A 294 7.16 -0.67 -18.73
CA LEU A 294 6.91 0.57 -19.46
C LEU A 294 7.29 1.81 -18.64
N GLY A 295 7.26 1.70 -17.32
CA GLY A 295 7.58 2.82 -16.46
C GLY A 295 7.48 2.55 -14.97
N PHE A 296 7.85 3.58 -14.22
CA PHE A 296 7.87 3.61 -12.77
C PHE A 296 6.92 4.69 -12.25
N SER A 297 6.27 4.40 -11.13
CA SER A 297 5.49 5.36 -10.36
C SER A 297 5.88 5.36 -8.91
N THR A 298 5.94 6.57 -8.36
CA THR A 298 6.24 6.83 -6.96
C THR A 298 5.47 8.04 -6.49
N ASP A 299 5.62 8.31 -5.20
CA ASP A 299 5.15 9.53 -4.58
C ASP A 299 6.03 10.74 -4.90
N CYS A 300 5.55 11.93 -4.54
CA CYS A 300 6.17 13.24 -4.82
C CYS A 300 7.37 13.58 -3.90
N ASP A 301 8.12 12.58 -3.45
CA ASP A 301 9.38 12.76 -2.70
C ASP A 301 10.45 13.37 -3.62
N THR A 302 11.31 14.23 -3.06
CA THR A 302 12.31 14.98 -3.83
C THR A 302 13.35 14.08 -4.51
N ARG A 303 13.72 12.94 -3.91
CA ARG A 303 14.71 12.01 -4.47
C ARG A 303 14.15 11.25 -5.65
N TYR A 304 12.92 10.74 -5.52
CA TYR A 304 12.24 10.09 -6.64
C TYR A 304 11.96 11.10 -7.75
N MET A 305 11.49 12.30 -7.43
CA MET A 305 11.29 13.37 -8.41
C MET A 305 12.57 13.69 -9.19
N LYS A 306 13.71 13.79 -8.49
CA LYS A 306 15.00 13.98 -9.15
C LYS A 306 15.36 12.79 -10.04
N ALA A 307 15.19 11.55 -9.57
CA ALA A 307 15.45 10.35 -10.36
C ALA A 307 14.58 10.29 -11.63
N MET A 308 13.27 10.56 -11.53
CA MET A 308 12.35 10.59 -12.69
C MET A 308 12.77 11.62 -13.74
N ARG A 309 13.18 12.81 -13.29
CA ARG A 309 13.65 13.87 -14.18
C ARG A 309 14.96 13.50 -14.85
N ASP A 310 15.90 12.93 -14.10
CA ASP A 310 17.18 12.47 -14.62
C ASP A 310 16.98 11.33 -15.62
N SER A 311 16.14 10.33 -15.33
CA SER A 311 15.88 9.18 -16.22
C SER A 311 15.24 9.60 -17.54
N MET A 312 14.35 10.59 -17.50
CA MET A 312 13.62 11.03 -18.69
C MET A 312 14.31 12.16 -19.45
N GLY A 313 15.44 12.66 -18.95
CA GLY A 313 16.07 13.89 -19.43
C GLY A 313 15.17 15.12 -19.27
N PHE A 314 14.20 15.07 -18.36
CA PHE A 314 13.14 16.07 -18.22
C PHE A 314 13.63 17.26 -17.37
N PHE A 315 14.04 18.32 -18.06
CA PHE A 315 14.70 19.49 -17.45
C PHE A 315 15.94 19.12 -16.62
N SER A 316 16.59 17.99 -16.92
CA SER A 316 17.80 17.55 -16.25
C SER A 316 19.03 17.76 -17.14
N LYS A 317 20.17 18.05 -16.49
CA LYS A 317 21.50 18.09 -17.12
C LYS A 317 22.26 16.79 -16.93
N PHE A 318 21.74 15.88 -16.11
CA PHE A 318 22.39 14.61 -15.84
C PHE A 318 22.13 13.67 -17.01
N GLU A 319 23.22 13.13 -17.59
CA GLU A 319 23.14 12.13 -18.64
C GLU A 319 23.17 10.75 -17.98
N THR A 320 22.06 10.00 -18.09
CA THR A 320 21.95 8.64 -17.56
C THR A 320 22.55 7.60 -18.49
N GLY A 321 22.65 7.91 -19.79
CA GLY A 321 23.05 6.95 -20.82
C GLY A 321 21.95 5.95 -21.17
N PHE A 322 20.72 6.13 -20.66
CA PHE A 322 19.58 5.26 -20.96
C PHE A 322 19.16 5.33 -22.42
N GLU A 323 19.43 6.44 -23.09
CA GLU A 323 19.28 6.61 -24.54
C GLU A 323 20.15 5.66 -25.37
N ASN A 324 21.23 5.13 -24.79
CA ASN A 324 22.12 4.18 -25.48
C ASN A 324 21.74 2.72 -25.20
N HIS A 325 20.72 2.47 -24.37
CA HIS A 325 20.28 1.11 -24.07
C HIS A 325 19.62 0.49 -25.31
N PRO A 326 19.89 -0.78 -25.68
CA PRO A 326 19.37 -1.38 -26.91
C PRO A 326 17.84 -1.43 -26.99
N ASP A 327 17.19 -1.52 -25.83
CA ASP A 327 15.73 -1.60 -25.73
C ASP A 327 15.02 -0.24 -25.57
N HIS A 328 15.64 0.90 -25.88
CA HIS A 328 14.94 2.19 -25.77
C HIS A 328 13.79 2.31 -26.78
N PHE A 329 12.79 3.10 -26.42
CA PHE A 329 11.76 3.59 -27.34
C PHE A 329 12.24 4.86 -28.03
N GLU A 330 11.74 5.12 -29.23
CA GLU A 330 12.01 6.35 -29.99
C GLU A 330 10.69 6.92 -30.52
N ILE A 331 10.44 8.22 -30.37
CA ILE A 331 9.31 8.87 -31.03
C ILE A 331 9.77 9.86 -32.11
N SER A 332 9.04 9.90 -33.21
CA SER A 332 9.31 10.82 -34.33
C SER A 332 8.29 11.97 -34.41
N MET A 333 7.03 11.72 -34.03
CA MET A 333 5.89 12.62 -34.28
C MET A 333 5.91 13.97 -33.55
N LEU A 334 6.78 14.21 -32.56
CA LEU A 334 6.70 15.40 -31.69
C LEU A 334 7.99 16.23 -31.57
N GLN A 335 9.04 15.90 -32.33
CA GLN A 335 10.39 16.46 -32.15
C GLN A 335 10.48 17.99 -32.37
N ASN A 336 9.51 18.59 -33.07
CA ASN A 336 9.49 20.01 -33.41
C ASN A 336 8.37 20.80 -32.70
N THR A 337 7.69 20.19 -31.73
CA THR A 337 6.61 20.88 -31.00
C THR A 337 7.19 21.70 -29.84
N SER A 338 6.64 22.88 -29.61
CA SER A 338 7.13 23.78 -28.56
C SER A 338 6.56 23.52 -27.17
N TRP A 339 5.54 22.66 -27.08
CA TRP A 339 4.83 22.37 -25.85
C TRP A 339 5.29 21.08 -25.19
N PHE A 340 5.95 20.18 -25.94
CA PHE A 340 6.41 18.87 -25.51
C PHE A 340 7.93 18.84 -25.30
N PHE A 341 8.37 18.48 -24.08
CA PHE A 341 9.76 18.63 -23.64
C PHE A 341 10.49 17.32 -23.30
N LEU A 342 9.91 16.15 -23.56
CA LEU A 342 10.65 14.90 -23.38
C LEU A 342 11.61 14.65 -24.53
N LYS A 343 12.77 14.07 -24.21
CA LYS A 343 13.69 13.60 -25.24
C LYS A 343 13.03 12.51 -26.09
N PRO A 344 13.33 12.40 -27.40
CA PRO A 344 12.73 11.41 -28.28
C PRO A 344 12.98 9.96 -27.83
N HIS A 345 14.18 9.70 -27.31
CA HIS A 345 14.60 8.38 -26.86
C HIS A 345 14.33 8.20 -25.37
N GLN A 346 13.54 7.19 -25.00
CA GLN A 346 13.21 6.88 -23.61
C GLN A 346 13.27 5.38 -23.38
N LEU A 347 13.98 4.94 -22.34
CA LEU A 347 13.97 3.53 -21.97
C LEU A 347 12.63 3.12 -21.34
N PHE A 348 12.11 3.99 -20.48
CA PHE A 348 10.83 3.85 -19.81
C PHE A 348 10.31 5.24 -19.44
N VAL A 349 9.01 5.37 -19.16
CA VAL A 349 8.41 6.62 -18.68
C VAL A 349 8.28 6.65 -17.16
N CYS A 350 8.12 7.82 -16.58
CA CYS A 350 7.82 7.96 -15.15
C CYS A 350 6.51 8.71 -14.95
N LEU A 351 5.68 8.25 -14.03
CA LEU A 351 4.47 8.96 -13.63
C LEU A 351 4.42 9.12 -12.11
N GLN A 352 4.07 10.31 -11.67
CA GLN A 352 3.73 10.61 -10.29
C GLN A 352 2.30 10.19 -9.99
N ASP A 353 2.07 9.70 -8.77
CA ASP A 353 0.72 9.31 -8.36
C ASP A 353 -0.27 10.48 -8.36
N GLY A 354 -1.33 10.36 -9.17
CA GLY A 354 -2.39 11.35 -9.30
C GLY A 354 -3.17 11.59 -8.02
N VAL A 355 -3.31 10.59 -7.14
CA VAL A 355 -3.98 10.71 -5.83
C VAL A 355 -3.15 11.59 -4.90
N HIS A 356 -1.85 11.32 -4.82
CA HIS A 356 -0.90 12.11 -4.03
C HIS A 356 -0.75 13.53 -4.57
N LEU A 357 -0.74 13.71 -5.89
CA LEU A 357 -0.72 15.04 -6.50
C LEU A 357 -1.97 15.86 -6.12
N CYS A 358 -3.16 15.26 -6.16
CA CYS A 358 -4.40 15.94 -5.77
C CYS A 358 -4.43 16.31 -4.28
N THR A 359 -3.95 15.42 -3.40
CA THR A 359 -3.87 15.71 -1.95
C THR A 359 -2.83 16.78 -1.64
N LYS A 360 -1.69 16.80 -2.35
CA LYS A 360 -0.68 17.86 -2.23
C LYS A 360 -1.23 19.24 -2.60
N LEU A 361 -2.01 19.34 -3.68
CA LEU A 361 -2.70 20.59 -4.05
C LEU A 361 -3.76 20.98 -2.99
N ARG A 362 -4.58 20.05 -2.52
CA ARG A 362 -5.52 20.33 -1.42
C ARG A 362 -4.80 20.88 -0.18
N ASN A 363 -3.74 20.21 0.28
CA ASN A 363 -3.02 20.62 1.47
C ASN A 363 -2.37 22.00 1.30
N ARG A 364 -1.94 22.33 0.08
CA ARG A 364 -1.42 23.66 -0.25
C ARG A 364 -2.50 24.75 -0.17
N LEU A 365 -3.74 24.46 -0.56
CA LEU A 365 -4.88 25.37 -0.40
C LEU A 365 -5.27 25.59 1.08
N LEU A 366 -5.08 24.56 1.92
CA LEU A 366 -5.40 24.60 3.35
C LEU A 366 -4.28 25.22 4.22
N ALA A 367 -3.11 25.48 3.63
CA ALA A 367 -1.96 26.01 4.36
C ALA A 367 -2.15 27.51 4.68
N ALA A 368 -2.08 27.86 5.97
CA ALA A 368 -2.33 29.23 6.44
C ALA A 368 -1.26 30.25 6.00
N ASN A 369 -0.04 29.78 5.70
CA ASN A 369 1.12 30.60 5.34
C ASN A 369 1.29 30.80 3.81
N VAL A 370 0.28 30.40 3.01
CA VAL A 370 0.33 30.42 1.55
C VAL A 370 -0.77 31.35 1.01
N VAL A 371 -0.43 32.15 0.00
CA VAL A 371 -1.39 33.03 -0.69
C VAL A 371 -1.37 32.65 -2.16
N LEU A 372 -2.29 31.79 -2.61
CA LEU A 372 -2.33 31.30 -3.99
C LEU A 372 -2.88 32.37 -4.95
N LEU A 373 -2.05 33.36 -5.27
CA LEU A 373 -2.41 34.55 -6.02
C LEU A 373 -2.51 34.25 -7.53
N MET A 374 -3.64 34.56 -8.15
CA MET A 374 -3.89 34.45 -9.60
C MET A 374 -4.49 35.76 -10.12
N GLY A 375 -3.68 36.57 -10.81
CA GLY A 375 -4.13 37.83 -11.40
C GLY A 375 -4.53 38.86 -10.33
N GLU A 376 -5.82 39.20 -10.29
CA GLU A 376 -6.40 40.13 -9.28
C GLU A 376 -7.10 39.41 -8.13
N GLN A 377 -6.95 38.08 -8.03
CA GLN A 377 -7.63 37.28 -7.02
C GLN A 377 -6.69 36.26 -6.40
N TYR A 378 -7.16 35.53 -5.39
CA TYR A 378 -6.42 34.43 -4.78
C TYR A 378 -7.35 33.25 -4.46
N ALA A 379 -6.81 32.04 -4.59
CA ALA A 379 -7.52 30.85 -4.17
C ALA A 379 -7.47 30.73 -2.64
N SER A 380 -8.62 30.50 -2.01
CA SER A 380 -8.74 30.44 -0.56
C SER A 380 -9.79 29.43 -0.10
N VAL A 381 -9.50 28.77 1.02
CA VAL A 381 -10.47 27.91 1.71
C VAL A 381 -11.65 28.70 2.27
N SER A 382 -11.50 30.00 2.53
CA SER A 382 -12.57 30.85 3.06
C SER A 382 -13.82 30.84 2.19
N TYR A 383 -13.67 30.81 0.86
CA TYR A 383 -14.81 30.72 -0.07
C TYR A 383 -15.52 29.37 0.00
N LEU A 384 -14.81 28.29 0.34
CA LEU A 384 -15.44 26.99 0.59
C LEU A 384 -16.19 26.97 1.92
N ILE A 385 -15.68 27.66 2.94
CA ILE A 385 -16.36 27.83 4.23
C ILE A 385 -17.63 28.68 4.04
N GLU A 386 -17.53 29.82 3.35
CA GLU A 386 -18.68 30.66 3.02
C GLU A 386 -19.76 29.89 2.25
N LEU A 387 -19.34 29.05 1.29
CA LEU A 387 -20.25 28.16 0.56
C LEU A 387 -20.95 27.16 1.50
N ILE A 388 -20.22 26.55 2.45
CA ILE A 388 -20.79 25.60 3.42
C ILE A 388 -21.80 26.28 4.35
N GLU A 389 -21.55 27.52 4.73
CA GLU A 389 -22.39 28.28 5.67
C GLU A 389 -23.63 28.88 5.01
N ASN A 390 -23.51 29.33 3.76
CA ASN A 390 -24.53 30.15 3.11
C ASN A 390 -25.28 29.46 1.96
N CYS A 391 -24.82 28.30 1.49
CA CYS A 391 -25.49 27.55 0.41
C CYS A 391 -26.09 26.22 0.91
N SER A 392 -27.02 25.67 0.13
CA SER A 392 -27.67 24.40 0.45
C SER A 392 -26.70 23.23 0.28
N LYS A 393 -26.52 22.42 1.33
CA LYS A 393 -25.74 21.17 1.29
C LYS A 393 -26.19 20.21 0.19
N ILE A 394 -27.44 20.25 -0.23
CA ILE A 394 -27.96 19.39 -1.31
C ILE A 394 -27.27 19.73 -2.65
N ASP A 395 -26.91 20.99 -2.86
CA ASP A 395 -26.33 21.45 -4.13
C ASP A 395 -24.83 21.16 -4.21
N HIS A 396 -24.11 21.32 -3.10
CA HIS A 396 -22.65 21.23 -3.08
C HIS A 396 -22.09 19.99 -2.38
N GLY A 397 -22.83 19.35 -1.47
CA GLY A 397 -22.44 18.10 -0.79
C GLY A 397 -21.30 18.19 0.23
N LEU A 398 -20.76 19.38 0.48
CA LEU A 398 -19.66 19.60 1.42
C LEU A 398 -20.13 19.65 2.88
N VAL A 399 -19.23 19.25 3.76
CA VAL A 399 -19.31 19.49 5.21
C VAL A 399 -18.01 20.12 5.68
N ILE A 400 -18.04 20.78 6.84
CA ILE A 400 -16.87 21.47 7.36
C ILE A 400 -15.64 20.53 7.47
N SER A 401 -15.83 19.26 7.85
CA SER A 401 -14.78 18.22 7.90
C SER A 401 -13.99 18.06 6.58
N ASP A 402 -14.58 18.39 5.43
CA ASP A 402 -13.91 18.27 4.13
C ASP A 402 -12.81 19.33 3.91
N VAL A 403 -12.90 20.47 4.61
CA VAL A 403 -11.94 21.57 4.54
C VAL A 403 -11.06 21.68 5.79
N TYR A 404 -11.12 20.71 6.73
CA TYR A 404 -10.20 20.68 7.86
C TYR A 404 -8.79 20.21 7.44
N PRO A 405 -7.73 20.88 7.94
CA PRO A 405 -6.35 20.56 7.61
C PRO A 405 -5.78 19.33 8.35
N LYS A 406 -6.46 18.81 9.38
CA LYS A 406 -5.94 17.71 10.22
C LYS A 406 -5.61 16.44 9.43
N ASP A 407 -6.49 16.03 8.52
CA ASP A 407 -6.27 14.84 7.68
C ASP A 407 -5.68 15.26 6.32
N LYS A 408 -4.35 15.25 6.25
CA LYS A 408 -3.56 15.59 5.05
C LYS A 408 -3.64 14.52 3.95
N GLN A 409 -4.09 13.30 4.25
CA GLN A 409 -4.18 12.19 3.30
C GLN A 409 -5.61 11.95 2.77
N ASN A 410 -6.57 12.83 3.12
CA ASN A 410 -7.97 12.68 2.76
C ASN A 410 -8.27 12.97 1.27
N PHE A 411 -8.05 11.97 0.42
CA PHE A 411 -8.40 12.06 -0.99
C PHE A 411 -9.92 12.19 -1.23
N ALA A 412 -10.76 11.63 -0.36
CA ALA A 412 -12.21 11.72 -0.52
C ALA A 412 -12.69 13.18 -0.45
N SER A 413 -12.10 13.98 0.44
CA SER A 413 -12.36 15.41 0.51
C SER A 413 -11.81 16.14 -0.72
N CYS A 414 -10.65 15.77 -1.28
CA CYS A 414 -10.17 16.31 -2.57
C CYS A 414 -11.20 16.12 -3.71
N VAL A 415 -11.83 14.95 -3.78
CA VAL A 415 -12.86 14.63 -4.80
C VAL A 415 -14.08 15.51 -4.62
N LYS A 416 -14.54 15.71 -3.38
CA LYS A 416 -15.73 16.50 -3.09
C LYS A 416 -15.52 17.99 -3.37
N ILE A 417 -14.43 18.59 -2.90
CA ILE A 417 -14.16 20.02 -3.07
C ILE A 417 -13.99 20.40 -4.56
N SER A 418 -13.50 19.47 -5.39
CA SER A 418 -13.36 19.65 -6.84
C SER A 418 -14.55 19.10 -7.66
N SER A 419 -15.70 18.87 -7.02
CA SER A 419 -16.89 18.36 -7.71
C SER A 419 -17.59 19.45 -8.53
N ASN A 420 -18.32 19.03 -9.58
CA ASN A 420 -19.10 19.95 -10.41
C ASN A 420 -20.17 20.71 -9.61
N GLY A 421 -20.76 20.08 -8.58
CA GLY A 421 -21.70 20.74 -7.67
C GLY A 421 -21.06 21.94 -6.96
N VAL A 422 -19.89 21.73 -6.35
CA VAL A 422 -19.13 22.81 -5.68
C VAL A 422 -18.73 23.90 -6.65
N LEU A 423 -18.14 23.56 -7.80
CA LEU A 423 -17.71 24.55 -8.80
C LEU A 423 -18.88 25.39 -9.33
N ASN A 424 -20.06 24.80 -9.50
CA ASN A 424 -21.25 25.52 -9.95
C ASN A 424 -21.83 26.45 -8.88
N VAL A 425 -21.77 26.06 -7.61
CA VAL A 425 -22.24 26.90 -6.50
C VAL A 425 -21.25 28.04 -6.23
N LEU A 426 -19.94 27.79 -6.33
CA LEU A 426 -18.91 28.83 -6.20
C LEU A 426 -19.10 30.00 -7.18
N LYS A 427 -19.62 29.76 -8.38
CA LYS A 427 -19.96 30.83 -9.35
C LYS A 427 -20.92 31.90 -8.80
N LYS A 428 -21.66 31.59 -7.73
CA LYS A 428 -22.58 32.51 -7.06
C LYS A 428 -21.88 33.37 -6.00
N ILE A 429 -20.68 33.00 -5.59
CA ILE A 429 -19.87 33.71 -4.58
C ILE A 429 -18.93 34.68 -5.29
N GLN A 430 -19.00 35.95 -4.91
CA GLN A 430 -18.22 37.03 -5.50
C GLN A 430 -16.71 36.82 -5.24
N ASN A 431 -15.88 37.11 -6.23
CA ASN A 431 -14.41 37.03 -6.16
C ASN A 431 -13.84 35.62 -5.89
N SER A 432 -14.63 34.57 -6.16
CA SER A 432 -14.22 33.18 -5.94
C SER A 432 -13.54 32.55 -7.17
N GLU A 433 -13.34 33.29 -8.26
CA GLU A 433 -12.89 32.76 -9.54
C GLU A 433 -11.52 32.06 -9.43
N ALA A 434 -10.56 32.64 -8.71
CA ALA A 434 -9.27 31.97 -8.48
C ALA A 434 -9.42 30.64 -7.73
N THR A 435 -10.34 30.55 -6.77
CA THR A 435 -10.63 29.28 -6.06
C THR A 435 -11.28 28.26 -7.01
N GLN A 436 -12.18 28.71 -7.90
CA GLN A 436 -12.76 27.86 -8.93
C GLN A 436 -11.69 27.30 -9.88
N VAL A 437 -10.78 28.15 -10.36
CA VAL A 437 -9.66 27.71 -11.23
C VAL A 437 -8.78 26.71 -10.49
N TYR A 438 -8.42 26.98 -9.24
CA TYR A 438 -7.58 26.08 -8.44
C TYR A 438 -8.22 24.69 -8.27
N LEU A 439 -9.51 24.64 -7.97
CA LEU A 439 -10.25 23.38 -7.82
C LEU A 439 -10.47 22.68 -9.17
N GLN A 440 -10.55 23.43 -10.29
CA GLN A 440 -10.57 22.86 -11.63
C GLN A 440 -9.23 22.19 -12.00
N ILE A 441 -8.08 22.73 -11.58
CA ILE A 441 -6.78 22.05 -11.75
C ILE A 441 -6.82 20.65 -11.08
N ILE A 442 -7.31 20.58 -9.85
CA ILE A 442 -7.46 19.29 -9.12
C ILE A 442 -8.42 18.36 -9.88
N GLN A 443 -9.53 18.90 -10.39
CA GLN A 443 -10.51 18.14 -11.17
C GLN A 443 -9.89 17.56 -12.46
N PHE A 444 -9.12 18.36 -13.20
CA PHE A 444 -8.45 17.93 -14.42
C PHE A 444 -7.41 16.84 -14.17
N ILE A 445 -6.59 16.97 -13.12
CA ILE A 445 -5.64 15.92 -12.72
C ILE A 445 -6.38 14.63 -12.38
N ARG A 446 -7.50 14.71 -11.65
CA ARG A 446 -8.33 13.55 -11.33
C ARG A 446 -8.85 12.86 -12.60
N PHE A 447 -9.42 13.63 -13.54
CA PHE A 447 -9.93 13.08 -14.78
C PHE A 447 -8.84 12.46 -15.66
N ALA A 448 -7.67 13.08 -15.72
CA ALA A 448 -6.55 12.56 -16.51
C ALA A 448 -6.00 11.24 -15.96
N TYR A 449 -5.79 11.13 -14.63
CA TYR A 449 -4.94 10.07 -14.06
C TYR A 449 -5.62 9.15 -13.05
N VAL A 450 -6.76 9.52 -12.48
CA VAL A 450 -7.39 8.75 -11.39
C VAL A 450 -8.71 8.13 -11.83
N ASP A 451 -9.59 8.92 -12.45
CA ASP A 451 -10.91 8.45 -12.84
C ASP A 451 -10.81 7.45 -14.00
N LYS A 452 -11.62 6.39 -13.97
CA LYS A 452 -11.58 5.30 -14.97
C LYS A 452 -12.44 5.58 -16.21
N SER A 453 -13.31 6.60 -16.16
CA SER A 453 -14.28 6.87 -17.22
C SER A 453 -13.72 7.52 -18.49
N PRO A 454 -12.74 8.47 -18.44
CA PRO A 454 -12.34 9.17 -19.66
C PRO A 454 -11.52 8.28 -20.59
N ASN A 455 -11.71 8.45 -21.90
CA ASN A 455 -10.86 7.85 -22.93
C ASN A 455 -9.50 8.58 -22.97
N ILE A 456 -8.53 8.06 -23.74
CA ILE A 456 -7.17 8.61 -23.77
C ILE A 456 -7.10 10.05 -24.32
N ILE A 457 -7.92 10.42 -25.31
CA ILE A 457 -7.94 11.79 -25.86
C ILE A 457 -8.47 12.77 -24.82
N ASP A 458 -9.55 12.42 -24.13
CA ASP A 458 -10.07 13.24 -23.03
C ASP A 458 -9.04 13.36 -21.90
N ARG A 459 -8.32 12.28 -21.57
CA ARG A 459 -7.24 12.32 -20.56
C ARG A 459 -6.13 13.27 -20.96
N LEU A 460 -5.69 13.23 -22.22
CA LEU A 460 -4.69 14.15 -22.75
C LEU A 460 -5.18 15.59 -22.68
N TYR A 461 -6.43 15.84 -23.08
CA TYR A 461 -7.05 17.16 -22.96
C TYR A 461 -7.00 17.68 -21.52
N TYR A 462 -7.47 16.90 -20.53
CA TYR A 462 -7.46 17.32 -19.14
C TYR A 462 -6.04 17.48 -18.57
N ALA A 463 -5.12 16.59 -18.92
CA ALA A 463 -3.71 16.68 -18.54
C ALA A 463 -3.10 18.01 -19.02
N TRP A 464 -3.28 18.34 -20.30
CA TRP A 464 -2.73 19.55 -20.89
C TRP A 464 -3.44 20.83 -20.42
N CYS A 465 -4.75 20.79 -20.13
CA CYS A 465 -5.44 21.90 -19.46
C CYS A 465 -4.78 22.25 -18.13
N ALA A 466 -4.49 21.25 -17.28
CA ALA A 466 -3.80 21.45 -16.02
C ALA A 466 -2.38 22.03 -16.22
N VAL A 467 -1.62 21.50 -17.18
CA VAL A 467 -0.28 22.01 -17.53
C VAL A 467 -0.36 23.48 -17.95
N PHE A 468 -1.22 23.82 -18.89
CA PHE A 468 -1.27 25.17 -19.45
C PHE A 468 -1.74 26.21 -18.42
N ILE A 469 -2.73 25.89 -17.57
CA ILE A 469 -3.13 26.78 -16.48
C ILE A 469 -1.93 27.07 -15.58
N VAL A 470 -1.20 26.03 -15.19
CA VAL A 470 -0.07 26.13 -14.26
C VAL A 470 1.14 26.82 -14.91
N ARG A 471 1.42 26.59 -16.20
CA ARG A 471 2.47 27.29 -16.97
C ARG A 471 2.20 28.79 -17.05
N MET A 472 0.99 29.16 -17.44
CA MET A 472 0.57 30.56 -17.57
C MET A 472 0.59 31.28 -16.22
N TRP A 473 0.06 30.64 -15.18
CA TRP A 473 0.10 31.16 -13.82
C TRP A 473 1.55 31.35 -13.32
N SER A 474 2.40 30.35 -13.53
CA SER A 474 3.82 30.43 -13.19
C SER A 474 4.53 31.54 -13.94
N ALA A 475 4.31 31.66 -15.26
CA ALA A 475 4.93 32.68 -16.09
C ALA A 475 4.58 34.10 -15.60
N TRP A 476 3.31 34.33 -15.25
CA TRP A 476 2.84 35.60 -14.70
C TRP A 476 3.49 35.94 -13.35
N ILE A 477 3.56 34.98 -12.42
CA ILE A 477 4.24 35.20 -11.13
C ILE A 477 5.72 35.54 -11.35
N GLU A 478 6.39 34.89 -12.30
CA GLU A 478 7.81 35.14 -12.56
C GLU A 478 8.09 36.47 -13.25
N SER A 479 7.27 36.84 -14.26
CA SER A 479 7.45 38.09 -14.99
C SER A 479 7.11 39.33 -14.16
N THR A 480 6.24 39.19 -13.15
CA THR A 480 5.84 40.30 -12.28
C THR A 480 6.88 40.57 -11.19
N ARG A 481 7.18 41.84 -10.90
CA ARG A 481 8.10 42.19 -9.81
C ARG A 481 7.46 41.87 -8.47
N ILE A 482 8.28 41.45 -7.50
CA ILE A 482 7.78 41.08 -6.17
C ILE A 482 7.13 42.27 -5.45
N ALA A 483 7.58 43.50 -5.70
CA ALA A 483 6.96 44.71 -5.15
C ALA A 483 5.52 44.90 -5.65
N ASP A 484 5.28 44.75 -6.95
CA ASP A 484 3.95 44.87 -7.57
C ASP A 484 3.01 43.75 -7.07
N LEU A 485 3.54 42.54 -6.85
CA LEU A 485 2.80 41.43 -6.26
C LEU A 485 2.41 41.74 -4.80
N LYS A 486 3.33 42.31 -4.01
CA LYS A 486 3.03 42.75 -2.62
C LYS A 486 1.98 43.84 -2.59
N GLU A 487 2.03 44.79 -3.51
CA GLU A 487 1.02 45.84 -3.63
C GLU A 487 -0.36 45.24 -3.92
N LYS A 488 -0.45 44.35 -4.92
CA LYS A 488 -1.69 43.62 -5.24
C LYS A 488 -2.24 42.86 -4.02
N ILE A 489 -1.37 42.17 -3.27
CA ILE A 489 -1.78 41.46 -2.05
C ILE A 489 -2.26 42.42 -0.98
N SER A 490 -1.59 43.56 -0.80
CA SER A 490 -2.00 44.60 0.17
C SER A 490 -3.35 45.24 -0.20
N GLN A 491 -3.69 45.29 -1.48
CA GLN A 491 -5.02 45.73 -1.95
C GLN A 491 -6.11 44.67 -1.70
N LEU A 492 -5.74 43.39 -1.67
CA LEU A 492 -6.66 42.27 -1.47
C LEU A 492 -6.81 41.86 0.01
N PHE A 493 -5.83 42.17 0.86
CA PHE A 493 -5.79 41.85 2.28
C PHE A 493 -5.68 43.10 3.16
N LEU A 494 -6.37 43.10 4.32
CA LEU A 494 -6.13 44.05 5.42
C LEU A 494 -4.97 43.61 6.35
N ALA A 495 -4.14 42.64 5.93
CA ALA A 495 -3.10 42.01 6.75
C ALA A 495 -1.68 42.19 6.17
N ASP A 496 -0.68 42.04 7.04
CA ASP A 496 0.71 42.46 6.85
C ASP A 496 1.42 41.77 5.66
N SER A 497 1.41 42.45 4.50
CA SER A 497 2.08 42.03 3.25
C SER A 497 3.61 41.93 3.38
N ASN A 498 4.17 42.40 4.49
CA ASN A 498 5.59 42.25 4.83
C ASN A 498 6.00 40.80 5.12
N SER A 499 5.06 39.91 5.45
CA SER A 499 5.32 38.48 5.71
C SER A 499 5.71 37.67 4.46
N ILE A 500 5.46 38.22 3.26
CA ILE A 500 5.76 37.57 1.99
C ILE A 500 7.16 37.98 1.54
N THR A 501 8.13 37.13 1.82
CA THR A 501 9.53 37.35 1.44
C THR A 501 9.90 36.66 0.12
N SER A 502 9.08 35.73 -0.37
CA SER A 502 9.37 34.91 -1.55
C SER A 502 8.15 34.62 -2.41
N LYS A 503 8.35 34.57 -3.74
CA LYS A 503 7.35 34.14 -4.73
C LYS A 503 6.91 32.68 -4.54
N SER A 504 7.69 31.85 -3.83
CA SER A 504 7.34 30.44 -3.59
C SER A 504 6.03 30.27 -2.82
N LYS A 505 5.67 31.23 -1.96
CA LYS A 505 4.40 31.26 -1.21
C LYS A 505 3.20 31.71 -2.04
N LEU A 506 3.42 32.17 -3.27
CA LEU A 506 2.39 32.71 -4.15
C LEU A 506 1.82 31.69 -5.15
N PHE A 507 2.39 30.48 -5.15
CA PHE A 507 2.19 29.47 -6.17
C PHE A 507 2.12 28.07 -5.55
N ILE A 508 1.77 27.07 -6.37
CA ILE A 508 1.91 25.66 -5.99
C ILE A 508 3.38 25.31 -5.77
N THR A 509 3.64 24.25 -5.01
CA THR A 509 5.00 23.79 -4.76
C THR A 509 5.69 23.34 -6.06
N ILE A 510 7.00 23.53 -6.16
CA ILE A 510 7.79 23.11 -7.33
C ILE A 510 7.67 21.60 -7.63
N PRO A 511 7.68 20.68 -6.64
CA PRO A 511 7.43 19.27 -6.91
C PRO A 511 6.05 19.02 -7.56
N ALA A 512 4.99 19.72 -7.12
CA ALA A 512 3.67 19.58 -7.72
C ALA A 512 3.63 20.09 -9.17
N LEU A 513 4.31 21.20 -9.46
CA LEU A 513 4.50 21.70 -10.83
C LEU A 513 5.19 20.64 -11.71
N PHE A 514 6.30 20.06 -11.23
CA PHE A 514 7.00 19.01 -11.96
C PHE A 514 6.15 17.75 -12.15
N SER A 515 5.35 17.33 -11.16
CA SER A 515 4.46 16.17 -11.30
C SER A 515 3.39 16.39 -12.39
N ILE A 516 2.78 17.58 -12.46
CA ILE A 516 1.79 17.92 -13.49
C ILE A 516 2.42 17.85 -14.87
N GLU A 517 3.60 18.46 -15.03
CA GLU A 517 4.37 18.46 -16.27
C GLU A 517 4.80 17.04 -16.67
N LEU A 518 5.43 16.29 -15.76
CA LEU A 518 5.93 14.94 -16.00
C LEU A 518 4.81 14.00 -16.45
N ASN A 519 3.68 13.99 -15.74
CA ASN A 519 2.58 13.08 -16.06
C ASN A 519 1.96 13.36 -17.43
N ALA A 520 1.81 14.64 -17.83
CA ALA A 520 1.23 15.00 -19.12
C ALA A 520 2.14 14.58 -20.28
N HIS A 521 3.45 14.79 -20.11
CA HIS A 521 4.41 14.37 -21.11
C HIS A 521 4.53 12.85 -21.21
N SER A 522 4.61 12.13 -20.09
CA SER A 522 4.65 10.67 -20.08
C SER A 522 3.40 10.07 -20.73
N LEU A 523 2.23 10.63 -20.43
CA LEU A 523 0.97 10.20 -21.04
C LEU A 523 0.95 10.41 -22.56
N THR A 524 1.43 11.59 -23.00
CA THR A 524 1.53 11.91 -24.43
C THR A 524 2.53 10.99 -25.13
N TYR A 525 3.68 10.72 -24.51
CA TYR A 525 4.70 9.80 -25.04
C TYR A 525 4.12 8.39 -25.25
N LEU A 526 3.40 7.86 -24.26
CA LEU A 526 2.73 6.56 -24.38
C LEU A 526 1.68 6.54 -25.50
N ALA A 527 0.89 7.60 -25.63
CA ALA A 527 -0.10 7.72 -26.71
C ALA A 527 0.55 7.69 -28.09
N VAL A 528 1.71 8.37 -28.25
CA VAL A 528 2.50 8.33 -29.49
C VAL A 528 3.09 6.95 -29.74
N LEU A 529 3.64 6.27 -28.74
CA LEU A 529 4.16 4.91 -28.93
C LEU A 529 3.10 3.91 -29.40
N VAL A 530 1.84 4.08 -28.96
CA VAL A 530 0.72 3.28 -29.47
C VAL A 530 0.35 3.68 -30.90
N ALA A 531 0.33 4.98 -31.20
CA ALA A 531 0.11 5.48 -32.56
C ALA A 531 1.16 4.95 -33.55
N ASP A 532 2.42 4.93 -33.12
CA ASP A 532 3.58 4.40 -33.85
C ASP A 532 3.66 2.86 -33.82
N GLN A 533 2.70 2.18 -33.19
CA GLN A 533 2.62 0.71 -33.07
C GLN A 533 3.85 0.05 -32.41
N GLN A 534 4.61 0.80 -31.61
CA GLN A 534 5.74 0.26 -30.84
C GLN A 534 5.27 -0.49 -29.58
N ILE A 535 4.09 -0.13 -29.06
CA ILE A 535 3.42 -0.81 -27.96
C ILE A 535 1.92 -0.98 -28.26
N THR A 536 1.25 -1.86 -27.52
CA THR A 536 -0.19 -2.15 -27.70
C THR A 536 -1.07 -1.20 -26.89
N GLU A 537 -2.37 -1.12 -27.25
CA GLU A 537 -3.35 -0.25 -26.58
C GLU A 537 -3.51 -0.52 -25.07
N GLU A 538 -3.13 -1.70 -24.59
CA GLU A 538 -3.10 -2.05 -23.15
C GLU A 538 -2.24 -1.08 -22.35
N ALA A 539 -1.23 -0.49 -22.98
CA ALA A 539 -0.36 0.55 -22.41
C ALA A 539 -1.09 1.86 -22.10
N LEU A 540 -2.32 2.05 -22.60
CA LEU A 540 -3.14 3.25 -22.34
C LEU A 540 -4.10 3.05 -21.17
N ASN A 541 -4.00 1.95 -20.42
CA ASN A 541 -4.74 1.76 -19.18
C ASN A 541 -4.10 2.54 -18.02
N ILE A 542 -4.16 3.87 -18.10
CA ILE A 542 -3.50 4.82 -17.18
C ILE A 542 -3.94 4.64 -15.72
N SER A 543 -5.11 4.05 -15.48
CA SER A 543 -5.58 3.76 -14.11
C SER A 543 -4.68 2.80 -13.32
N LEU A 544 -3.74 2.12 -14.01
CA LEU A 544 -2.75 1.22 -13.43
C LEU A 544 -1.38 1.88 -13.17
N PHE A 545 -1.18 3.13 -13.59
CA PHE A 545 0.12 3.81 -13.63
C PHE A 545 0.30 4.69 -12.38
N ASN A 546 0.28 4.07 -11.20
CA ASN A 546 0.37 4.77 -9.90
C ASN A 546 0.93 3.87 -8.79
N SER A 547 1.39 4.46 -7.69
CA SER A 547 1.90 3.76 -6.51
C SER A 547 0.79 3.25 -5.57
N GLN A 548 -0.51 3.43 -5.88
CA GLN A 548 -1.62 3.06 -4.97
C GLN A 548 -1.69 1.55 -4.66
N MET A 549 -1.08 0.70 -5.49
CA MET A 549 -0.92 -0.72 -5.19
C MET A 549 0.02 -0.99 -4.01
N CYS A 550 1.03 -0.15 -3.79
CA CYS A 550 1.87 -0.19 -2.59
C CYS A 550 1.04 0.14 -1.35
N GLU A 551 0.26 1.22 -1.40
CA GLU A 551 -0.66 1.60 -0.33
C GLU A 551 -1.75 0.57 -0.04
N ALA A 552 -2.27 -0.10 -1.07
CA ALA A 552 -3.18 -1.22 -0.89
C ALA A 552 -2.51 -2.38 -0.13
N THR A 553 -1.25 -2.68 -0.44
CA THR A 553 -0.46 -3.72 0.23
C THR A 553 -0.17 -3.33 1.68
N PHE A 554 0.22 -2.09 1.94
CA PHE A 554 0.42 -1.59 3.30
C PHE A 554 -0.86 -1.67 4.13
N ARG A 555 -2.01 -1.23 3.60
CA ARG A 555 -3.29 -1.34 4.31
C ARG A 555 -3.70 -2.78 4.58
N ALA A 556 -3.47 -3.68 3.62
CA ALA A 556 -3.72 -5.11 3.82
C ALA A 556 -2.79 -5.72 4.88
N ALA A 557 -1.51 -5.32 4.90
CA ALA A 557 -0.58 -5.71 5.95
C ALA A 557 -0.99 -5.19 7.33
N ARG A 558 -1.46 -3.93 7.43
CA ARG A 558 -1.95 -3.34 8.68
C ARG A 558 -3.24 -3.99 9.18
N SER A 559 -4.11 -4.45 8.27
CA SER A 559 -5.39 -5.07 8.65
C SER A 559 -5.25 -6.51 9.15
N MET A 560 -4.15 -7.20 8.81
CA MET A 560 -3.84 -8.53 9.36
C MET A 560 -3.24 -8.40 10.77
N SER A 561 -4.11 -8.13 11.73
CA SER A 561 -3.85 -8.24 13.17
C SER A 561 -4.44 -9.54 13.70
N GLY A 562 -3.83 -10.09 14.76
CA GLY A 562 -4.34 -11.29 15.43
C GLY A 562 -5.75 -11.06 16.01
N PRO A 563 -6.54 -12.13 16.22
CA PRO A 563 -7.84 -11.99 16.87
C PRO A 563 -7.67 -11.28 18.22
N PHE A 564 -8.50 -10.26 18.47
CA PHE A 564 -8.45 -9.37 19.65
C PHE A 564 -7.26 -8.39 19.72
N SER A 565 -6.41 -8.30 18.69
CA SER A 565 -5.36 -7.29 18.58
C SER A 565 -5.81 -6.13 17.68
N SER A 566 -5.64 -4.89 18.14
CA SER A 566 -5.79 -3.68 17.33
C SER A 566 -4.43 -3.14 16.85
N VAL A 567 -3.37 -3.94 16.95
CA VAL A 567 -2.01 -3.50 16.59
C VAL A 567 -1.91 -3.43 15.07
N VAL A 568 -2.08 -2.21 14.54
CA VAL A 568 -1.96 -1.89 13.13
C VAL A 568 -0.51 -1.74 12.67
N ASN A 569 0.39 -1.38 13.59
CA ASN A 569 1.80 -1.18 13.29
C ASN A 569 2.54 -2.53 13.21
N PHE A 570 3.63 -2.56 12.47
CA PHE A 570 4.48 -3.74 12.30
C PHE A 570 5.94 -3.32 12.16
N SER A 571 6.85 -4.21 12.53
CA SER A 571 8.27 -4.14 12.16
C SER A 571 8.52 -4.71 10.75
N ILE A 572 9.74 -4.56 10.22
CA ILE A 572 10.12 -5.13 8.91
C ILE A 572 9.86 -6.64 8.87
N HIS A 573 10.29 -7.38 9.90
CA HIS A 573 10.11 -8.82 9.96
C HIS A 573 8.62 -9.23 9.96
N GLU A 574 7.80 -8.52 10.75
CA GLU A 574 6.36 -8.77 10.80
C GLU A 574 5.67 -8.44 9.47
N PHE A 575 6.12 -7.42 8.73
CA PHE A 575 5.62 -7.15 7.38
C PHE A 575 5.90 -8.31 6.42
N LEU A 576 7.14 -8.82 6.39
CA LEU A 576 7.53 -9.92 5.51
C LEU A 576 6.66 -11.18 5.76
N GLN A 577 6.41 -11.51 7.03
CA GLN A 577 5.50 -12.62 7.38
C GLN A 577 4.04 -12.37 6.97
N ARG A 578 3.57 -11.12 7.02
CA ARG A 578 2.20 -10.75 6.63
C ARG A 578 2.03 -10.82 5.11
N VAL A 579 3.01 -10.37 4.32
CA VAL A 579 2.92 -10.43 2.85
C VAL A 579 2.97 -11.85 2.29
N GLU A 580 3.63 -12.79 2.98
CA GLU A 580 3.53 -14.23 2.65
C GLU A 580 2.08 -14.71 2.70
N LYS A 581 1.35 -14.34 3.75
CA LYS A 581 -0.07 -14.66 3.90
C LYS A 581 -0.92 -14.00 2.81
N LEU A 582 -0.62 -12.75 2.44
CA LEU A 582 -1.30 -12.07 1.34
C LEU A 582 -1.06 -12.75 -0.01
N ALA A 583 0.16 -13.18 -0.29
CA ALA A 583 0.50 -13.89 -1.52
C ALA A 583 -0.31 -15.21 -1.63
N VAL A 584 -0.48 -15.93 -0.51
CA VAL A 584 -1.34 -17.13 -0.46
C VAL A 584 -2.80 -16.79 -0.76
N LEU A 585 -3.36 -15.73 -0.15
CA LEU A 585 -4.74 -15.30 -0.42
C LEU A 585 -4.94 -14.91 -1.89
N GLN A 586 -3.99 -14.16 -2.45
CA GLN A 586 -4.04 -13.72 -3.83
C GLN A 586 -3.99 -14.88 -4.81
N ARG A 587 -3.10 -15.86 -4.58
CA ARG A 587 -3.04 -17.10 -5.37
C ARG A 587 -4.38 -17.83 -5.37
N ILE A 588 -4.97 -18.04 -4.18
CA ILE A 588 -6.25 -18.75 -4.05
C ILE A 588 -7.36 -17.99 -4.79
N LYS A 589 -7.37 -16.66 -4.70
CA LYS A 589 -8.33 -15.81 -5.40
C LYS A 589 -8.17 -15.91 -6.92
N CYS A 590 -6.95 -15.90 -7.45
CA CYS A 590 -6.70 -16.06 -8.89
C CYS A 590 -7.11 -17.43 -9.42
N SER A 591 -6.83 -18.51 -8.68
CA SER A 591 -7.24 -19.87 -9.06
C SER A 591 -8.77 -20.08 -9.00
N SER A 592 -9.46 -19.21 -8.27
CA SER A 592 -10.92 -19.22 -8.10
C SER A 592 -11.63 -18.54 -9.28
N ASP A 593 -11.11 -17.44 -9.82
CA ASP A 593 -11.75 -16.71 -10.93
C ASP A 593 -11.82 -17.53 -12.24
N SER A 594 -11.08 -18.64 -12.35
CA SER A 594 -11.09 -19.57 -13.48
C SER A 594 -11.97 -20.82 -13.31
N ASN A 595 -12.53 -21.08 -12.13
CA ASN A 595 -13.24 -22.33 -11.81
C ASN A 595 -14.62 -22.07 -11.15
N GLU A 596 -15.62 -22.88 -11.50
CA GLU A 596 -16.96 -22.86 -10.86
C GLU A 596 -16.92 -23.28 -9.37
N ASN A 597 -15.83 -23.94 -8.91
CA ASN A 597 -15.59 -24.37 -7.52
C ASN A 597 -14.99 -23.27 -6.60
N SER A 598 -15.25 -21.99 -6.86
CA SER A 598 -14.49 -20.87 -6.28
C SER A 598 -14.88 -20.46 -4.86
N ILE A 599 -13.86 -20.10 -4.06
CA ILE A 599 -14.06 -19.43 -2.77
C ILE A 599 -14.49 -17.99 -3.03
N VAL A 600 -15.67 -17.61 -2.53
CA VAL A 600 -16.20 -16.26 -2.67
C VAL A 600 -15.65 -15.36 -1.58
N PHE A 601 -14.85 -14.37 -1.97
CA PHE A 601 -14.37 -13.34 -1.06
C PHE A 601 -15.35 -12.16 -0.98
N PRO A 602 -15.60 -11.60 0.21
CA PRO A 602 -16.46 -10.43 0.35
C PRO A 602 -15.88 -9.25 -0.44
N LYS A 603 -16.66 -8.73 -1.39
CA LYS A 603 -16.34 -7.49 -2.10
C LYS A 603 -16.80 -6.32 -1.22
N HIS A 604 -15.90 -5.40 -0.89
CA HIS A 604 -16.26 -4.22 -0.08
C HIS A 604 -17.42 -3.46 -0.74
N HIS A 605 -18.51 -3.20 -0.01
CA HIS A 605 -19.71 -2.50 -0.52
C HIS A 605 -19.42 -1.12 -1.15
N LYS A 606 -18.29 -0.48 -0.83
CA LYS A 606 -17.83 0.76 -1.49
C LYS A 606 -17.43 0.57 -2.96
N GLN A 607 -16.97 -0.63 -3.36
CA GLN A 607 -16.67 -0.94 -4.75
C GLN A 607 -17.94 -1.01 -5.61
N HIS A 608 -19.08 -1.39 -5.02
CA HIS A 608 -20.38 -1.53 -5.70
C HIS A 608 -20.92 -0.20 -6.22
N ARG A 609 -20.62 0.94 -5.57
CA ARG A 609 -20.99 2.27 -6.09
C ARG A 609 -20.13 2.73 -7.27
N GLN A 610 -18.90 2.23 -7.40
CA GLN A 610 -18.01 2.56 -8.52
C GLN A 610 -18.15 1.59 -9.71
N THR A 611 -18.64 0.37 -9.48
CA THR A 611 -18.87 -0.62 -10.55
C THR A 611 -20.24 -0.51 -11.21
N PHE A 612 -21.21 0.16 -10.58
CA PHE A 612 -22.55 0.37 -11.16
C PHE A 612 -22.68 1.59 -12.08
N SER A 613 -21.64 2.42 -12.22
CA SER A 613 -21.49 3.19 -13.47
C SER A 613 -20.85 2.24 -14.48
N SER A 614 -21.68 1.69 -15.35
CA SER A 614 -21.32 0.92 -16.54
C SER A 614 -19.88 1.16 -17.03
N LEU A 615 -19.08 0.09 -17.15
CA LEU A 615 -17.92 0.06 -18.06
C LEU A 615 -18.44 0.25 -19.49
N SER A 616 -18.75 1.49 -19.82
CA SER A 616 -18.93 1.98 -21.18
C SER A 616 -17.77 2.92 -21.45
N THR A 617 -16.54 2.41 -21.35
CA THR A 617 -15.42 3.06 -22.02
C THR A 617 -15.64 2.80 -23.50
N SER A 618 -16.00 3.82 -24.26
CA SER A 618 -16.05 3.71 -25.71
C SER A 618 -14.67 3.24 -26.19
N VAL A 619 -14.60 2.06 -26.80
CA VAL A 619 -13.44 1.67 -27.61
C VAL A 619 -13.15 2.86 -28.54
N MET A 620 -11.91 3.36 -28.54
CA MET A 620 -11.55 4.42 -29.48
C MET A 620 -11.77 3.88 -30.89
N THR A 621 -12.72 4.48 -31.61
CA THR A 621 -12.99 4.14 -33.00
C THR A 621 -12.08 4.90 -33.96
N THR A 622 -11.43 5.97 -33.48
CA THR A 622 -10.49 6.79 -34.24
C THR A 622 -9.05 6.48 -33.85
N PRO A 623 -8.13 6.27 -34.81
CA PRO A 623 -6.71 6.10 -34.51
C PRO A 623 -6.12 7.39 -33.94
N ILE A 624 -5.15 7.27 -33.03
CA ILE A 624 -4.37 8.41 -32.54
C ILE A 624 -3.46 8.89 -33.69
N THR A 625 -3.56 10.17 -34.06
CA THR A 625 -2.76 10.79 -35.13
C THR A 625 -2.10 12.06 -34.62
N GLU A 626 -1.04 12.53 -35.27
CA GLU A 626 -0.33 13.78 -34.92
C GLU A 626 -1.31 14.94 -34.81
N LYS A 627 -2.12 15.10 -35.86
CA LYS A 627 -3.12 16.16 -35.95
C LYS A 627 -4.14 16.09 -34.80
N LEU A 628 -4.61 14.89 -34.45
CA LEU A 628 -5.55 14.74 -33.33
C LEU A 628 -4.90 15.13 -32.00
N LEU A 629 -3.64 14.76 -31.78
CA LEU A 629 -2.88 15.14 -30.59
C LEU A 629 -2.69 16.67 -30.54
N GLU A 630 -2.24 17.28 -31.64
CA GLU A 630 -2.05 18.72 -31.74
C GLU A 630 -3.36 19.49 -31.53
N ASP A 631 -4.44 19.09 -32.20
CA ASP A 631 -5.76 19.71 -32.06
C ASP A 631 -6.27 19.61 -30.61
N THR A 632 -6.02 18.47 -29.95
CA THR A 632 -6.40 18.25 -28.55
C THR A 632 -5.62 19.16 -27.60
N VAL A 633 -4.30 19.24 -27.77
CA VAL A 633 -3.42 20.09 -26.95
C VAL A 633 -3.70 21.56 -27.18
N PHE A 634 -3.91 21.97 -28.44
CA PHE A 634 -4.27 23.34 -28.77
C PHE A 634 -5.64 23.72 -28.17
N SER A 635 -6.63 22.84 -28.26
CA SER A 635 -7.93 23.03 -27.60
C SER A 635 -7.81 23.17 -26.09
N ALA A 636 -6.92 22.39 -25.46
CA ALA A 636 -6.62 22.50 -24.04
C ALA A 636 -6.00 23.84 -23.67
N PHE A 637 -5.09 24.37 -24.51
CA PHE A 637 -4.49 25.69 -24.32
C PHE A 637 -5.52 26.83 -24.42
N ILE A 638 -6.39 26.79 -25.42
CA ILE A 638 -7.46 27.80 -25.57
C ILE A 638 -8.37 27.80 -24.35
N ASN A 639 -8.79 26.62 -23.88
CA ASN A 639 -9.65 26.51 -22.71
C ASN A 639 -8.95 26.97 -21.43
N ALA A 640 -7.69 26.57 -21.22
CA ALA A 640 -6.88 27.03 -20.09
C ALA A 640 -6.76 28.57 -20.06
N SER A 641 -6.59 29.20 -21.22
CA SER A 641 -6.52 30.65 -21.36
C SER A 641 -7.85 31.32 -21.02
N GLU A 642 -8.97 30.75 -21.49
CA GLU A 642 -10.32 31.22 -21.15
C GLU A 642 -10.61 31.10 -19.66
N ILE A 643 -10.22 29.99 -19.03
CA ILE A 643 -10.36 29.76 -17.59
C ILE A 643 -9.61 30.83 -16.79
N LEU A 644 -8.35 31.11 -17.14
CA LEU A 644 -7.52 32.10 -16.44
C LEU A 644 -7.94 33.55 -16.68
N SER A 645 -8.56 33.84 -17.83
CA SER A 645 -9.08 35.18 -18.13
C SER A 645 -10.10 35.67 -17.09
N LYS A 646 -10.81 34.73 -16.45
CA LYS A 646 -11.77 35.01 -15.36
C LYS A 646 -11.10 35.58 -14.11
N CYS A 647 -9.84 35.23 -13.88
CA CYS A 647 -9.03 35.80 -12.78
C CYS A 647 -8.35 37.12 -13.18
N LYS A 648 -8.66 37.66 -14.37
CA LYS A 648 -8.00 38.82 -15.00
C LYS A 648 -6.48 38.65 -15.06
N LEU A 649 -6.02 37.42 -15.24
CA LEU A 649 -4.62 37.14 -15.44
C LEU A 649 -4.28 37.51 -16.89
N SER A 650 -3.82 38.75 -17.09
CA SER A 650 -3.32 39.21 -18.38
C SER A 650 -1.88 38.72 -18.53
N ILE A 651 -1.67 37.76 -19.43
CA ILE A 651 -0.33 37.33 -19.80
C ILE A 651 0.16 38.32 -20.84
N LEU A 652 0.67 39.45 -20.35
CA LEU A 652 1.29 40.48 -21.17
C LEU A 652 2.81 40.32 -21.07
N ASP A 653 3.51 40.48 -22.19
CA ASP A 653 4.95 40.64 -22.20
C ASP A 653 5.36 41.98 -21.56
N LEU A 654 6.67 42.23 -21.50
CA LEU A 654 7.23 43.46 -20.93
C LEU A 654 6.75 44.75 -21.65
N ASP A 655 6.22 44.61 -22.87
CA ASP A 655 5.74 45.69 -23.73
C ASP A 655 4.20 45.79 -23.74
N GLY A 656 3.50 45.01 -22.90
CA GLY A 656 2.04 45.07 -22.78
C GLY A 656 1.28 44.31 -23.87
N LYS A 657 1.93 43.43 -24.63
CA LYS A 657 1.33 42.61 -25.69
C LYS A 657 1.01 41.21 -25.17
N MET A 658 -0.09 40.61 -25.64
CA MET A 658 -0.45 39.23 -25.34
C MET A 658 0.68 38.25 -25.67
N ILE A 659 1.14 37.50 -24.67
CA ILE A 659 2.13 36.44 -24.82
C ILE A 659 1.52 35.31 -25.65
N SER A 660 2.19 34.93 -26.73
CA SER A 660 1.80 33.84 -27.62
C SER A 660 1.95 32.47 -26.95
N PHE A 661 1.27 31.45 -27.51
CA PHE A 661 1.41 30.04 -27.11
C PHE A 661 2.88 29.60 -26.98
N GLU A 662 3.69 29.97 -27.97
CA GLU A 662 5.11 29.69 -28.03
C GLU A 662 5.89 30.32 -26.87
N GLU A 663 5.65 31.61 -26.61
CA GLU A 663 6.36 32.35 -25.57
C GLU A 663 6.00 31.88 -24.16
N VAL A 664 4.74 31.48 -23.91
CA VAL A 664 4.33 30.87 -22.63
C VAL A 664 5.14 29.60 -22.37
N ASN A 665 5.25 28.74 -23.39
CA ASN A 665 6.00 27.49 -23.28
C ASN A 665 7.50 27.74 -23.07
N GLN A 666 8.08 28.71 -23.79
CA GLN A 666 9.49 29.09 -23.62
C GLN A 666 9.79 29.68 -22.23
N LEU A 667 8.89 30.49 -21.67
CA LEU A 667 9.03 31.05 -20.32
C LEU A 667 8.93 29.95 -19.25
N ALA A 668 7.97 29.05 -19.39
CA ALA A 668 7.84 27.88 -18.52
C ALA A 668 9.11 27.01 -18.57
N PHE A 669 9.62 26.74 -19.78
CA PHE A 669 10.86 25.99 -19.98
C PHE A 669 12.07 26.65 -19.29
N LYS A 670 12.26 27.96 -19.51
CA LYS A 670 13.37 28.72 -18.88
C LYS A 670 13.32 28.62 -17.36
N LYS A 671 12.14 28.67 -16.74
CA LYS A 671 11.98 28.53 -15.28
C LYS A 671 12.33 27.11 -14.82
N LEU A 672 11.72 26.11 -15.45
CA LEU A 672 11.92 24.71 -15.09
C LEU A 672 13.39 24.31 -15.23
N ALA A 673 14.09 24.80 -16.28
CA ALA A 673 15.52 24.61 -16.46
C ALA A 673 16.40 25.41 -15.46
N ARG A 674 16.01 26.62 -15.05
CA ARG A 674 16.74 27.45 -14.07
C ARG A 674 16.66 26.90 -12.64
N SER A 675 15.52 26.34 -12.25
CA SER A 675 15.35 25.67 -10.96
C SER A 675 16.33 24.48 -10.76
N THR A 676 16.92 23.97 -11.84
CA THR A 676 17.99 22.95 -11.84
C THR A 676 19.40 23.53 -11.62
N CYS A 677 19.58 24.85 -11.83
CA CYS A 677 20.88 25.53 -11.84
C CYS A 677 21.22 26.21 -10.50
N GLU A 678 20.22 26.66 -9.75
CA GLU A 678 20.42 27.27 -8.43
C GLU A 678 20.86 26.24 -7.37
N SER A 679 20.42 24.98 -7.51
CA SER A 679 20.91 23.84 -6.73
C SER A 679 22.36 23.45 -7.04
N SER A 680 22.93 23.89 -8.18
CA SER A 680 24.31 23.61 -8.59
C SER A 680 25.26 24.80 -8.42
N LYS A 681 24.76 26.04 -8.37
CA LYS A 681 25.59 27.24 -8.15
C LYS A 681 25.97 27.50 -6.69
N LYS A 682 25.20 27.03 -5.71
CA LYS A 682 25.62 27.07 -4.28
C LYS A 682 26.94 26.30 -4.03
N LYS A 683 27.32 25.35 -4.90
CA LYS A 683 28.59 24.61 -4.80
C LYS A 683 29.84 25.33 -5.31
N ASN A 684 29.72 26.41 -6.10
CA ASN A 684 30.88 26.98 -6.81
C ASN A 684 31.41 28.31 -6.25
N THR A 685 30.85 28.83 -5.15
CA THR A 685 31.39 30.01 -4.46
C THR A 685 32.18 29.70 -3.19
N GLU A 686 32.27 28.43 -2.79
CA GLU A 686 33.12 27.97 -1.70
C GLU A 686 34.02 26.81 -2.17
N SER A 687 35.03 27.11 -2.99
CA SER A 687 36.14 26.20 -3.23
C SER A 687 37.36 26.93 -3.78
N LYS A 688 38.08 27.60 -2.88
CA LYS A 688 39.54 27.71 -2.96
C LYS A 688 40.10 27.31 -1.61
N ASN A 689 40.25 26.01 -1.40
CA ASN A 689 41.39 25.37 -0.77
C ASN A 689 41.14 23.86 -0.68
N GLU A 690 42.12 23.10 -1.17
CA GLU A 690 42.15 21.65 -1.23
C GLU A 690 42.31 21.05 0.18
N ASN A 691 41.47 20.06 0.50
CA ASN A 691 41.91 18.78 1.06
C ASN A 691 40.76 17.77 0.99
N GLU A 692 41.06 16.65 0.36
CA GLU A 692 40.19 15.49 0.16
C GLU A 692 39.95 14.75 1.48
N ALA A 693 38.80 14.06 1.52
CA ALA A 693 38.28 13.21 2.58
C ALA A 693 37.75 13.94 3.84
N ALA A 694 36.45 13.77 4.06
CA ALA A 694 35.69 14.15 5.26
C ALA A 694 35.16 15.59 5.37
N VAL A 695 34.28 16.03 4.46
CA VAL A 695 33.11 16.87 4.82
C VAL A 695 31.98 16.62 3.81
N ALA A 696 31.03 15.75 4.16
CA ALA A 696 29.72 15.66 3.51
C ALA A 696 28.61 15.75 4.58
N ARG A 697 28.83 16.65 5.52
CA ARG A 697 27.86 17.08 6.53
C ARG A 697 27.69 18.58 6.32
N THR A 698 26.45 19.02 6.43
CA THR A 698 25.89 20.37 6.17
C THR A 698 25.79 20.75 4.69
N GLU A 699 24.57 20.65 4.14
CA GLU A 699 23.82 21.76 3.51
C GLU A 699 22.65 21.22 2.66
N ASP A 700 21.47 21.09 3.29
CA ASP A 700 20.15 21.01 2.63
C ASP A 700 19.24 22.05 3.32
N GLU A 701 19.64 23.33 3.27
CA GLU A 701 18.76 24.45 3.65
C GLU A 701 17.80 24.77 2.49
N ASP A 702 16.87 23.85 2.28
CA ASP A 702 15.48 24.11 1.85
C ASP A 702 14.57 23.07 2.54
N GLU A 703 14.89 22.76 3.80
CA GLU A 703 13.93 22.20 4.74
C GLU A 703 12.80 23.22 4.88
N ASP A 704 11.59 22.80 4.47
CA ASP A 704 10.36 23.31 5.05
C ASP A 704 10.52 23.19 6.58
N LYS A 705 10.99 24.26 7.22
CA LYS A 705 10.79 24.52 8.64
C LYS A 705 9.32 24.89 8.88
N ASP A 706 8.40 24.06 8.38
CA ASP A 706 7.24 23.74 9.18
C ASP A 706 7.76 22.65 10.10
N LYS A 707 8.20 23.06 11.29
CA LYS A 707 8.47 22.13 12.38
C LYS A 707 7.32 21.11 12.37
N GLU A 708 7.66 19.83 12.36
CA GLU A 708 6.91 18.87 13.14
C GLU A 708 6.97 19.36 14.60
N GLU A 709 6.20 20.39 14.94
CA GLU A 709 5.74 20.54 16.30
C GLU A 709 4.94 19.28 16.55
N GLN A 710 5.62 18.35 17.23
CA GLN A 710 5.01 17.43 18.15
C GLN A 710 4.15 18.29 19.09
N GLU A 711 2.94 18.64 18.65
CA GLU A 711 1.85 18.86 19.58
C GLU A 711 1.63 17.49 20.22
N GLU A 712 2.16 17.38 21.43
CA GLU A 712 1.68 16.44 22.42
C GLU A 712 0.15 16.44 22.31
N GLU A 713 -0.43 15.27 22.02
CA GLU A 713 -1.83 15.04 22.35
C GLU A 713 -1.95 15.21 23.87
N GLU A 714 -2.18 16.44 24.34
CA GLU A 714 -2.85 16.71 25.60
C GLU A 714 -4.23 16.07 25.50
N ASN A 715 -4.28 14.78 25.84
CA ASN A 715 -5.49 14.14 26.29
C ASN A 715 -5.84 14.80 27.62
N ASP A 716 -6.71 15.80 27.55
CA ASP A 716 -7.49 16.29 28.68
C ASP A 716 -8.40 15.15 29.18
N ASP A 717 -7.82 14.26 29.99
CA ASP A 717 -8.52 13.26 30.79
C ASP A 717 -7.63 12.80 31.96
N ASP A 718 -6.89 13.73 32.57
CA ASP A 718 -6.16 13.51 33.81
C ASP A 718 -6.93 14.08 35.01
N GLU A 719 -8.13 13.56 35.26
CA GLU A 719 -8.70 13.59 36.62
C GLU A 719 -9.79 12.51 36.83
N ARG A 720 -9.43 11.23 36.74
CA ARG A 720 -10.15 10.13 37.44
C ARG A 720 -9.29 8.88 37.59
N ARG A 721 -8.50 8.88 38.67
CA ARG A 721 -8.02 7.71 39.45
C ARG A 721 -8.04 6.36 38.71
N SER A 722 -6.89 6.04 38.11
CA SER A 722 -6.17 4.77 38.25
C SER A 722 -7.02 3.59 38.74
N SER A 723 -7.60 2.85 37.79
CA SER A 723 -7.99 1.46 37.96
C SER A 723 -7.40 0.65 36.81
N LYS A 724 -6.08 0.45 36.82
CA LYS A 724 -5.38 -0.40 35.85
C LYS A 724 -5.79 -1.87 36.05
N ASN A 725 -6.79 -2.31 35.29
CA ASN A 725 -6.93 -3.72 34.94
C ASN A 725 -6.30 -3.91 33.55
N HIS A 726 -4.99 -4.22 33.53
CA HIS A 726 -4.32 -4.70 32.32
C HIS A 726 -4.87 -6.08 31.95
N ALA A 727 -5.67 -6.13 30.89
CA ALA A 727 -5.94 -7.35 30.16
C ALA A 727 -4.65 -7.81 29.46
N VAL A 728 -4.44 -9.13 29.51
CA VAL A 728 -3.24 -9.85 29.11
C VAL A 728 -3.03 -9.78 27.60
N ASP A 729 -1.77 -9.61 27.22
CA ASP A 729 -1.26 -9.66 25.85
C ASP A 729 -1.22 -11.13 25.39
N GLU A 730 -2.18 -11.54 24.57
CA GLU A 730 -2.21 -12.84 23.87
C GLU A 730 -1.82 -12.68 22.38
N SER A 731 -1.16 -11.58 22.00
CA SER A 731 -0.87 -11.27 20.60
C SER A 731 0.49 -11.75 20.08
N ASP A 732 1.09 -12.76 20.71
CA ASP A 732 2.26 -13.49 20.19
C ASP A 732 1.87 -14.49 19.08
N ASP A 733 1.10 -13.98 18.11
CA ASP A 733 0.81 -14.58 16.81
C ASP A 733 1.89 -14.17 15.77
N SER A 734 3.06 -13.71 16.25
CA SER A 734 4.31 -14.13 15.62
C SER A 734 4.18 -15.64 15.47
N ILE A 735 4.54 -16.20 14.32
CA ILE A 735 4.54 -17.66 14.24
C ILE A 735 5.48 -18.10 15.36
N SER A 736 4.92 -18.65 16.44
CA SER A 736 5.61 -19.43 17.44
C SER A 736 6.10 -20.69 16.73
N ILE A 737 7.14 -20.49 15.91
CA ILE A 737 8.16 -21.49 15.66
C ILE A 737 8.94 -21.68 16.99
N ASN A 738 8.91 -20.73 17.92
CA ASN A 738 9.75 -20.75 19.11
C ASN A 738 9.13 -21.30 20.41
N GLU A 739 7.96 -21.95 20.40
CA GLU A 739 7.54 -22.76 21.57
C GLU A 739 7.43 -24.26 21.26
N PHE A 740 7.02 -24.64 20.04
CA PHE A 740 6.92 -26.06 19.68
C PHE A 740 8.24 -26.70 19.22
N ASP A 741 9.25 -25.95 18.78
CA ASP A 741 10.58 -26.51 18.46
C ASP A 741 11.50 -26.59 19.69
N LEU A 742 11.13 -26.00 20.82
CA LEU A 742 11.87 -26.16 22.09
C LEU A 742 11.39 -27.36 22.91
N ASP A 743 10.17 -27.85 22.68
CA ASP A 743 9.60 -29.00 23.39
C ASP A 743 9.90 -30.36 22.72
N ILE A 744 10.82 -30.39 21.75
CA ILE A 744 11.43 -31.61 21.21
C ILE A 744 12.94 -31.57 21.46
N LEU A 745 13.35 -31.42 22.72
CA LEU A 745 14.72 -31.71 23.14
C LEU A 745 14.67 -32.71 24.30
N PRO A 746 15.17 -33.95 24.11
CA PRO A 746 15.43 -34.82 25.25
C PRO A 746 16.58 -34.21 26.07
N ASP A 747 16.34 -34.02 27.37
CA ASP A 747 17.33 -33.72 28.44
C ASP A 747 18.54 -32.85 28.03
N VAL A 748 18.38 -31.51 28.05
CA VAL A 748 19.52 -30.58 28.03
C VAL A 748 19.43 -29.65 29.24
N SER A 749 20.48 -29.63 30.07
CA SER A 749 20.62 -28.68 31.17
C SER A 749 20.66 -27.26 30.62
N SER A 750 19.67 -26.44 30.98
CA SER A 750 19.68 -25.00 30.69
C SER A 750 20.02 -24.23 31.96
N SER A 751 20.90 -23.23 31.83
CA SER A 751 21.24 -22.31 32.92
C SER A 751 20.79 -20.90 32.54
N THR A 752 20.48 -20.07 33.53
CA THR A 752 20.05 -18.68 33.32
C THR A 752 21.14 -17.72 33.79
N ILE A 753 21.62 -16.85 32.90
CA ILE A 753 22.53 -15.75 33.26
C ILE A 753 21.81 -14.45 32.94
N HIS A 754 21.62 -13.61 33.97
CA HIS A 754 20.90 -12.33 33.87
C HIS A 754 19.48 -12.47 33.26
N GLY A 755 18.84 -13.62 33.47
CA GLY A 755 17.51 -13.94 32.94
C GLY A 755 17.49 -14.36 31.46
N MET A 756 18.64 -14.73 30.87
CA MET A 756 18.77 -15.27 29.52
C MET A 756 19.02 -16.79 29.56
N ARG A 757 18.35 -17.56 28.70
CA ARG A 757 18.56 -19.01 28.58
C ARG A 757 19.84 -19.30 27.82
N ILE A 758 20.68 -20.15 28.40
CA ILE A 758 21.94 -20.59 27.82
C ILE A 758 22.01 -22.11 27.93
N PHE A 759 22.57 -22.75 26.91
CA PHE A 759 22.61 -24.19 26.74
C PHE A 759 24.05 -24.69 26.81
N ASP A 760 24.27 -25.81 27.52
CA ASP A 760 25.59 -26.44 27.63
C ASP A 760 25.92 -27.26 26.36
N SER A 761 24.90 -27.74 25.65
CA SER A 761 25.01 -28.42 24.36
C SER A 761 23.81 -28.08 23.47
N ILE A 762 23.97 -28.23 22.15
CA ILE A 762 22.92 -27.99 21.15
C ILE A 762 22.90 -29.10 20.11
N ASN A 763 21.74 -29.32 19.47
CA ASN A 763 21.64 -30.21 18.33
C ASN A 763 22.48 -29.67 17.17
N GLN A 764 23.33 -30.50 16.56
CA GLN A 764 24.17 -30.11 15.43
C GLN A 764 23.35 -29.59 14.24
N CYS A 765 22.12 -30.09 14.04
CA CYS A 765 21.23 -29.64 12.97
C CYS A 765 20.71 -28.20 13.17
N GLN A 766 20.84 -27.63 14.37
CA GLN A 766 20.40 -26.27 14.70
C GLN A 766 21.58 -25.35 15.04
N SER A 767 22.83 -25.76 14.79
CA SER A 767 24.02 -25.02 15.23
C SER A 767 24.09 -23.59 14.71
N THR A 768 23.48 -23.32 13.55
CA THR A 768 23.44 -21.98 12.94
C THR A 768 22.56 -21.00 13.71
N SER A 769 21.57 -21.46 14.48
CA SER A 769 20.68 -20.58 15.25
C SER A 769 21.25 -20.15 16.61
N PHE A 770 22.47 -20.56 16.94
CA PHE A 770 23.10 -20.29 18.22
C PHE A 770 24.49 -19.65 18.06
N PHE A 771 24.79 -18.71 18.96
CA PHE A 771 26.14 -18.20 19.15
C PHE A 771 26.91 -19.04 20.17
N PRO A 772 28.17 -19.43 19.88
CA PRO A 772 29.07 -19.89 20.92
C PRO A 772 29.52 -18.70 21.76
N VAL A 773 29.35 -18.80 23.08
CA VAL A 773 29.76 -17.76 24.04
C VAL A 773 30.66 -18.39 25.10
N ASP A 774 31.73 -17.69 25.50
CA ASP A 774 32.58 -18.10 26.61
C ASP A 774 32.07 -17.45 27.89
N ILE A 775 31.75 -18.28 28.89
CA ILE A 775 31.31 -17.83 30.19
C ILE A 775 32.15 -18.53 31.25
N ASN A 776 33.01 -17.76 31.91
CA ASN A 776 33.92 -18.25 32.94
C ASN A 776 34.85 -19.39 32.46
N GLY A 777 35.30 -19.33 31.19
CA GLY A 777 36.18 -20.35 30.59
C GLY A 777 35.43 -21.59 30.10
N VAL A 778 34.09 -21.59 30.15
CA VAL A 778 33.24 -22.68 29.67
C VAL A 778 32.48 -22.21 28.43
N LYS A 779 32.67 -22.93 27.33
CA LYS A 779 31.91 -22.69 26.10
C LYS A 779 30.46 -23.09 26.30
N LYS A 780 29.55 -22.15 26.10
CA LYS A 780 28.10 -22.36 26.12
C LYS A 780 27.46 -21.82 24.83
N PHE A 781 26.17 -22.06 24.65
CA PHE A 781 25.42 -21.67 23.46
C PHE A 781 24.24 -20.78 23.81
N MET A 782 24.09 -19.68 23.08
CA MET A 782 23.00 -18.71 23.24
C MET A 782 22.23 -18.58 21.92
N HIS A 783 20.91 -18.72 21.94
CA HIS A 783 20.10 -18.58 20.73
C HIS A 783 20.19 -17.14 20.18
N LYS A 784 20.31 -16.97 18.86
CA LYS A 784 20.47 -15.66 18.20
C LYS A 784 19.33 -14.68 18.52
N GLN A 785 18.09 -15.15 18.60
CA GLN A 785 16.95 -14.34 19.07
C GLN A 785 17.13 -13.84 20.53
N THR A 786 17.73 -14.66 21.40
CA THR A 786 17.97 -14.28 22.80
C THR A 786 19.07 -13.22 22.88
N ALA A 787 20.13 -13.35 22.07
CA ALA A 787 21.17 -12.33 21.94
C ALA A 787 20.61 -11.01 21.37
N ASN A 788 19.72 -11.08 20.38
CA ASN A 788 19.03 -9.89 19.84
C ASN A 788 18.24 -9.13 20.93
N TRP A 789 17.49 -9.85 21.77
CA TRP A 789 16.77 -9.26 22.88
C TRP A 789 17.66 -8.64 23.96
N TYR A 790 18.91 -9.09 24.08
CA TYR A 790 19.86 -8.51 25.02
C TYR A 790 20.25 -7.09 24.58
N PHE A 791 20.62 -6.92 23.32
CA PHE A 791 21.03 -5.61 22.79
C PHE A 791 19.88 -4.63 22.61
N ALA A 792 18.68 -5.10 22.27
CA ALA A 792 17.50 -4.24 22.10
C ALA A 792 17.03 -3.52 23.40
N LYS A 793 17.51 -3.93 24.58
CA LYS A 793 17.01 -3.47 25.90
C LYS A 793 17.70 -2.23 26.48
N THR A 794 18.46 -1.46 25.70
CA THR A 794 19.16 -0.25 26.17
C THR A 794 18.23 0.96 26.46
N LYS A 795 16.90 0.80 26.39
CA LYS A 795 15.93 1.62 27.16
C LYS A 795 15.09 0.70 28.08
N PRO A 796 14.99 0.98 29.39
CA PRO A 796 14.43 0.04 30.35
C PRO A 796 12.91 0.02 30.26
N ILE A 797 12.34 -0.92 29.52
CA ILE A 797 10.96 -1.35 29.72
C ILE A 797 11.03 -2.74 30.34
N VAL A 798 10.81 -2.76 31.65
CA VAL A 798 10.62 -4.00 32.41
C VAL A 798 9.33 -4.63 31.89
N SER A 799 9.40 -5.78 31.23
CA SER A 799 8.19 -6.52 30.89
C SER A 799 7.49 -6.91 32.19
N SER A 800 6.22 -6.54 32.33
CA SER A 800 5.36 -6.83 33.48
C SER A 800 5.30 -8.34 33.80
N ASP A 801 5.59 -9.18 32.81
CA ASP A 801 5.62 -10.64 32.95
C ASP A 801 6.84 -11.16 33.74
N ARG A 802 7.94 -10.39 33.80
CA ARG A 802 9.08 -10.70 34.69
C ARG A 802 8.83 -10.30 36.15
N LEU A 803 8.02 -9.26 36.39
CA LEU A 803 7.67 -8.79 37.74
C LEU A 803 6.79 -9.80 38.48
N LYS A 804 5.84 -10.45 37.78
CA LYS A 804 4.98 -11.50 38.36
C LYS A 804 5.75 -12.78 38.73
N ARG A 805 6.79 -13.15 37.98
CA ARG A 805 7.61 -14.34 38.30
C ARG A 805 8.55 -14.13 39.48
N VAL A 806 8.90 -12.87 39.80
CA VAL A 806 9.73 -12.53 40.96
C VAL A 806 8.87 -12.33 42.22
N GLN A 807 7.63 -11.84 42.11
CA GLN A 807 6.72 -11.68 43.26
C GLN A 807 6.15 -13.00 43.81
N ASN A 808 6.19 -14.09 43.05
CA ASN A 808 5.73 -15.41 43.52
C ASN A 808 6.85 -16.28 44.13
N LYS A 809 8.01 -15.70 44.46
CA LYS A 809 9.13 -16.39 45.15
C LYS A 809 9.66 -15.65 46.38
N HIS A 810 8.83 -14.86 47.05
CA HIS A 810 9.07 -14.39 48.42
C HIS A 810 7.91 -14.73 49.33
#